data_AF-A0A1A8Z0W3-F1
#
_entry.id   AF-A0A1A8Z0W3-F1
#
_cell.length_a   1.000
_cell.length_b   1.000
_cell.length_c   1.000
_cell.angle_alpha   90.00
_cell.angle_beta   90.00
_cell.angle_gamma   90.00
#
_symmetry.space_group_name_H-M   'P 1'
#
loop_
_entity.id
_entity.type
_entity.pdbx_description
1 polymer ?
#
loop_
_entity_poly.entity_id
_entity_poly.type
_entity_poly.pdbx_seq_one_letter_code
_entity_poly.pdbx_strand_id
1 'polypeptide(L)'
;MLYTLKESANKSSMGSKEVYSNVEEETEEQFTTNGDMDNEDTGAEEKMKFNNCDSDNRCGTDDSSHCSSNNYSNKVMNEEHLKLSESMSMSDKDSGMGPFPVSVEAKEKEKGQGEGFIQEEKSACKGGVSGMDRVDRVDGVDGMNKVNGVNTVDGVDKDAGTEKEPYGSKKNVRIELLKMCDALKNVGNKHFKENNYVLSEKYYSAAIDIVTKCYDDSNPNNIEYLSKLNIEILPFEVMVEKEDIPLLNEFYMNSAVTKKKDFISIKETDLYIYYTNRSICHMKLESYGLSMHDINEAININPFYAKAYYRKGCFFLLLSDFKNASDCFQKVLKLTKDKNSEIKLKQCRKLLFEQQFQKAIELEQKTPYYKTLILDNLKIQNVEAPIYDRNNLNIDFLKKVVDYISVPNQKLNKKCVCAIVLDVIKLLKELPTLVYLNLQEEETLTICGDIHGQFYDLLNIMKINGYPSENNSYLFNGDFVDRGSFSVEVIIFLYLAKLTFPNNVHLTRGNHETDNMNKLYGFLGELQDKYDEKMHVLFSDSFKFLPLAYVLNKSIFICHGGIPSKADTTLQDIEQIYRNREPLDSGIMTDLLWSDPNEDKGFKPSKRGIGFSFGTDITENFLKKNNLSLIIRSHEVRDEGYSIEQNGLLYTVFSAPNYCDIMKNKGAFLKFKGNSSKPECVTFTEVKHPNVPSLKYAHNLYQNI
;
A
#
# COMPACT_ATOMS: atom_id res chain seq x y z
N MET A 1 -23.78 -6.84 -13.66
CA MET A 1 -25.04 -6.13 -14.01
C MET A 1 -24.78 -4.62 -13.94
N LEU A 2 -24.10 -4.06 -14.95
CA LEU A 2 -23.55 -2.69 -14.91
C LEU A 2 -23.49 -2.06 -16.33
N TYR A 3 -24.48 -2.38 -17.17
CA TYR A 3 -24.49 -2.09 -18.61
C TYR A 3 -25.82 -1.48 -19.10
N THR A 4 -26.32 -0.46 -18.39
CA THR A 4 -27.35 0.48 -18.87
C THR A 4 -27.43 1.66 -17.90
N LEU A 5 -26.82 2.80 -18.24
CA LEU A 5 -27.10 4.16 -17.70
C LEU A 5 -26.14 5.20 -18.33
N LYS A 6 -26.18 5.38 -19.66
CA LYS A 6 -25.31 6.36 -20.34
C LYS A 6 -25.93 7.06 -21.58
N GLU A 7 -27.25 7.23 -21.60
CA GLU A 7 -27.99 7.85 -22.73
C GLU A 7 -29.00 8.95 -22.35
N SER A 8 -28.88 9.59 -21.18
CA SER A 8 -29.82 10.65 -20.74
C SER A 8 -29.19 12.01 -20.42
N ALA A 9 -27.90 12.22 -20.74
CA ALA A 9 -27.17 13.46 -20.44
C ALA A 9 -26.58 14.12 -21.68
N ASN A 10 -27.42 14.42 -22.69
CA ASN A 10 -27.02 15.21 -23.86
C ASN A 10 -28.24 15.90 -24.53
N LYS A 11 -28.93 16.80 -23.79
CA LYS A 11 -29.98 17.72 -24.33
C LYS A 11 -30.40 18.87 -23.40
N SER A 12 -29.43 19.58 -22.83
CA SER A 12 -29.53 20.95 -22.28
C SER A 12 -28.10 21.39 -21.89
N SER A 13 -27.61 22.60 -22.16
CA SER A 13 -28.27 23.86 -22.52
C SER A 13 -27.54 24.59 -23.67
N MET A 14 -28.32 25.25 -24.54
CA MET A 14 -27.90 26.45 -25.27
C MET A 14 -28.58 27.66 -24.62
N GLY A 15 -27.89 28.80 -24.58
CA GLY A 15 -28.29 29.98 -23.80
C GLY A 15 -27.65 29.98 -22.40
N SER A 16 -27.08 31.08 -21.90
CA SER A 16 -27.17 32.48 -22.34
C SER A 16 -25.85 33.22 -22.13
N LYS A 17 -25.63 34.31 -22.88
CA LYS A 17 -24.52 35.26 -22.68
C LYS A 17 -24.94 36.43 -21.78
N GLU A 18 -23.92 37.05 -21.20
CA GLU A 18 -23.80 38.48 -20.81
C GLU A 18 -24.34 39.00 -19.46
N VAL A 19 -23.63 40.05 -19.03
CA VAL A 19 -23.85 41.01 -17.93
C VAL A 19 -23.63 40.49 -16.49
N TYR A 20 -22.48 40.84 -15.88
CA TYR A 20 -22.37 42.01 -15.00
C TYR A 20 -20.91 42.37 -14.70
N SER A 21 -20.65 43.68 -14.53
CA SER A 21 -19.34 44.28 -14.24
C SER A 21 -19.43 45.18 -13.00
N ASN A 22 -18.32 45.30 -12.26
CA ASN A 22 -17.97 46.32 -11.27
C ASN A 22 -18.84 46.46 -10.01
N VAL A 23 -18.24 46.17 -8.85
CA VAL A 23 -18.21 47.06 -7.66
C VAL A 23 -16.81 46.94 -7.03
N GLU A 24 -16.26 48.05 -6.55
CA GLU A 24 -14.92 48.15 -5.93
C GLU A 24 -15.00 48.20 -4.37
N GLU A 25 -13.84 47.95 -3.76
CA GLU A 25 -13.31 48.58 -2.53
C GLU A 25 -13.76 48.23 -1.09
N GLU A 26 -12.78 48.44 -0.19
CA GLU A 26 -12.76 48.48 1.30
C GLU A 26 -13.16 47.19 2.07
N THR A 27 -12.33 46.61 2.96
CA THR A 27 -11.54 47.25 4.03
C THR A 27 -10.27 46.44 4.44
N GLU A 28 -9.21 47.14 4.84
CA GLU A 28 -8.11 46.60 5.66
C GLU A 28 -8.43 46.79 7.16
N GLU A 29 -8.04 45.84 8.02
CA GLU A 29 -7.87 46.10 9.46
C GLU A 29 -6.51 45.61 9.95
N GLN A 30 -5.71 46.56 10.45
CA GLN A 30 -4.45 46.31 11.15
C GLN A 30 -4.74 46.05 12.63
N PHE A 31 -3.99 45.14 13.26
CA PHE A 31 -3.84 45.14 14.71
C PHE A 31 -2.36 45.11 15.10
N THR A 32 -1.91 46.21 15.69
CA THR A 32 -0.67 46.33 16.46
C THR A 32 -0.97 47.03 17.77
N THR A 33 -0.51 46.47 18.90
CA THR A 33 -0.23 47.23 20.14
C THR A 33 0.82 46.48 20.97
N ASN A 34 1.59 47.25 21.75
CA ASN A 34 2.86 46.85 22.37
C ASN A 34 2.75 46.55 23.87
N GLY A 35 3.84 45.99 24.42
CA GLY A 35 4.32 46.24 25.78
C GLY A 35 3.77 45.30 26.88
N ASP A 36 4.51 45.01 27.95
CA ASP A 36 5.91 45.34 28.29
C ASP A 36 6.44 44.41 29.40
N MET A 37 7.78 44.35 29.55
CA MET A 37 8.61 44.19 30.79
C MET A 37 8.07 43.38 32.00
N ASP A 38 8.80 42.45 32.63
CA ASP A 38 10.08 42.66 33.33
C ASP A 38 10.71 41.33 33.84
N ASN A 39 12.06 41.31 34.00
CA ASN A 39 12.92 40.70 35.04
C ASN A 39 12.63 39.28 35.64
N GLU A 40 13.58 38.46 36.13
CA GLU A 40 14.97 38.68 36.59
C GLU A 40 15.71 37.32 36.78
N ASP A 41 17.06 37.34 36.76
CA ASP A 41 18.00 36.45 37.50
C ASP A 41 17.98 34.88 37.33
N THR A 42 19.05 34.10 37.46
CA THR A 42 20.40 34.30 38.07
C THR A 42 21.51 33.49 37.35
N GLY A 43 22.72 34.05 37.32
CA GLY A 43 24.01 33.43 37.67
C GLY A 43 24.50 32.09 37.09
N ALA A 44 25.65 32.13 36.39
CA ALA A 44 26.93 31.64 36.94
C ALA A 44 28.11 31.96 35.99
N GLU A 45 29.19 32.56 36.51
CA GLU A 45 30.47 32.69 35.79
C GLU A 45 31.30 31.41 35.95
N GLU A 46 32.13 31.06 34.95
CA GLU A 46 33.51 30.69 35.28
C GLU A 46 34.50 31.13 34.18
N LYS A 47 35.61 31.74 34.61
CA LYS A 47 36.68 32.25 33.73
C LYS A 47 37.89 31.32 33.81
N MET A 48 38.41 30.90 32.67
CA MET A 48 39.85 30.62 32.53
C MET A 48 40.45 31.33 31.30
N LYS A 49 41.77 31.49 31.31
CA LYS A 49 42.45 32.70 30.86
C LYS A 49 43.83 32.34 30.30
N PHE A 50 44.27 33.07 29.25
CA PHE A 50 45.63 33.06 28.67
C PHE A 50 46.02 31.77 27.90
N ASN A 51 46.90 31.78 26.88
CA ASN A 51 47.82 32.83 26.38
C ASN A 51 48.12 32.68 24.87
N ASN A 52 48.53 33.79 24.24
CA ASN A 52 49.42 34.04 23.07
C ASN A 52 50.05 32.83 22.29
N CYS A 53 50.42 32.92 21.00
CA CYS A 53 51.21 33.99 20.36
C CYS A 53 51.01 34.12 18.83
N ASP A 54 51.27 35.32 18.30
CA ASP A 54 51.55 35.59 16.88
C ASP A 54 52.92 35.06 16.42
N SER A 55 53.12 34.81 15.12
CA SER A 55 54.14 35.51 14.30
C SER A 55 54.26 35.00 12.85
N ASP A 56 54.60 35.95 11.96
CA ASP A 56 54.84 35.85 10.52
C ASP A 56 55.90 34.82 10.06
N ASN A 57 55.78 34.31 8.82
CA ASN A 57 56.70 34.71 7.72
C ASN A 57 56.41 34.12 6.32
N ARG A 58 56.18 35.02 5.36
CA ARG A 58 56.91 35.23 4.08
C ARG A 58 57.30 34.08 3.10
N CYS A 59 56.86 34.32 1.85
CA CYS A 59 57.63 34.34 0.58
C CYS A 59 58.01 33.05 -0.20
N GLY A 60 57.80 33.15 -1.53
CA GLY A 60 58.50 32.44 -2.61
C GLY A 60 57.53 31.78 -3.62
N THR A 61 57.28 32.26 -4.84
CA THR A 61 58.13 32.29 -6.07
C THR A 61 58.64 30.90 -6.50
N ASP A 62 58.53 30.41 -7.75
CA ASP A 62 58.05 31.00 -9.02
C ASP A 62 57.74 29.87 -10.06
N ASP A 63 57.38 30.28 -11.29
CA ASP A 63 57.58 29.58 -12.59
C ASP A 63 56.63 28.51 -13.14
N SER A 64 55.63 29.00 -13.88
CA SER A 64 55.59 29.04 -15.36
C SER A 64 56.03 27.83 -16.24
N SER A 65 55.09 27.32 -17.06
CA SER A 65 55.26 26.88 -18.47
C SER A 65 53.91 26.32 -19.00
N HIS A 66 53.11 27.06 -19.77
CA HIS A 66 53.15 27.29 -21.23
C HIS A 66 52.94 26.07 -22.16
N CYS A 67 51.71 26.03 -22.72
CA CYS A 67 51.37 25.75 -24.12
C CYS A 67 51.49 24.31 -24.68
N SER A 68 50.35 23.74 -25.08
CA SER A 68 50.08 23.49 -26.52
C SER A 68 48.62 23.08 -26.78
N SER A 69 48.02 23.73 -27.78
CA SER A 69 46.74 23.33 -28.37
C SER A 69 46.98 22.37 -29.54
N ASN A 70 46.04 21.46 -29.80
CA ASN A 70 45.93 20.81 -31.10
C ASN A 70 44.48 20.40 -31.38
N ASN A 71 43.92 20.94 -32.46
CA ASN A 71 42.69 20.45 -33.09
C ASN A 71 43.03 19.28 -34.01
N TYR A 72 42.21 18.24 -34.05
CA TYR A 72 42.06 17.41 -35.25
C TYR A 72 40.60 17.05 -35.48
N SER A 73 40.18 17.10 -36.75
CA SER A 73 38.81 16.95 -37.20
C SER A 73 38.59 15.63 -37.93
N ASN A 74 37.32 15.18 -37.91
CA ASN A 74 36.66 14.31 -38.89
C ASN A 74 37.32 12.97 -39.28
N LYS A 75 36.58 11.88 -39.06
CA LYS A 75 36.15 11.06 -40.21
C LYS A 75 34.85 10.30 -39.98
N VAL A 76 33.94 10.44 -40.95
CA VAL A 76 32.78 9.59 -41.17
C VAL A 76 33.25 8.34 -41.93
N MET A 77 32.70 7.18 -41.59
CA MET A 77 32.65 6.00 -42.47
C MET A 77 31.23 5.44 -42.41
N ASN A 78 30.74 4.98 -43.56
CA ASN A 78 29.38 4.51 -43.80
C ASN A 78 29.46 3.27 -44.71
N GLU A 79 28.40 2.46 -44.78
CA GLU A 79 28.28 1.27 -45.65
C GLU A 79 29.16 0.06 -45.20
N GLU A 80 28.86 -1.22 -45.48
CA GLU A 80 28.01 -1.82 -46.53
C GLU A 80 27.05 -2.95 -46.04
N HIS A 81 26.13 -3.31 -46.94
CA HIS A 81 25.24 -4.48 -46.87
C HIS A 81 25.97 -5.84 -47.00
N LEU A 82 25.34 -6.90 -46.48
CA LEU A 82 25.48 -8.26 -47.03
C LEU A 82 24.10 -8.96 -47.13
N LYS A 83 23.76 -9.38 -48.35
CA LYS A 83 22.73 -10.37 -48.70
C LYS A 83 23.41 -11.69 -49.08
N LEU A 84 22.60 -12.75 -49.25
CA LEU A 84 22.90 -14.14 -49.68
C LEU A 84 22.85 -15.13 -48.49
N SER A 85 22.32 -16.35 -48.63
CA SER A 85 21.73 -17.03 -49.80
C SER A 85 20.68 -18.07 -49.40
N GLU A 86 19.80 -18.42 -50.34
CA GLU A 86 18.89 -19.56 -50.27
C GLU A 86 19.64 -20.92 -50.32
N SER A 87 19.04 -22.00 -49.80
CA SER A 87 18.52 -23.10 -50.64
C SER A 87 18.23 -24.39 -49.85
N MET A 88 17.08 -25.03 -50.20
CA MET A 88 16.84 -26.50 -50.28
C MET A 88 17.01 -27.38 -49.01
N SER A 89 16.22 -28.43 -48.77
CA SER A 89 15.13 -29.10 -49.51
C SER A 89 14.33 -30.06 -48.61
N MET A 90 13.08 -30.39 -48.99
CA MET A 90 12.39 -31.72 -48.94
C MET A 90 12.62 -32.66 -47.73
N SER A 91 11.65 -33.33 -47.09
CA SER A 91 10.19 -33.58 -47.30
C SER A 91 9.65 -34.22 -45.99
N ASP A 92 8.44 -34.78 -45.80
CA ASP A 92 7.37 -35.26 -46.70
C ASP A 92 5.99 -35.36 -45.95
N LYS A 93 4.95 -35.83 -46.65
CA LYS A 93 3.74 -36.64 -46.27
C LYS A 93 3.46 -37.02 -44.79
N ASP A 94 2.21 -37.25 -44.36
CA ASP A 94 0.90 -37.39 -45.05
C ASP A 94 -0.31 -37.22 -44.11
N SER A 95 -1.52 -37.12 -44.69
CA SER A 95 -2.86 -37.26 -44.07
C SER A 95 -3.28 -36.23 -42.98
N GLY A 96 -4.51 -35.71 -42.92
CA GLY A 96 -5.66 -35.82 -43.82
C GLY A 96 -6.91 -36.45 -43.19
N MET A 97 -7.76 -35.64 -42.53
CA MET A 97 -9.21 -35.87 -42.46
C MET A 97 -9.98 -34.59 -42.04
N GLY A 98 -11.24 -34.49 -42.48
CA GLY A 98 -12.06 -33.28 -42.42
C GLY A 98 -12.90 -33.09 -41.13
N PRO A 99 -13.75 -32.05 -41.08
CA PRO A 99 -14.34 -31.53 -39.84
C PRO A 99 -15.84 -31.90 -39.61
N PHE A 100 -16.41 -31.32 -38.53
CA PHE A 100 -17.83 -31.29 -38.08
C PHE A 100 -18.28 -32.40 -37.10
N PRO A 101 -19.36 -32.18 -36.29
CA PRO A 101 -20.26 -31.02 -36.24
C PRO A 101 -20.50 -30.37 -34.85
N VAL A 102 -21.24 -29.26 -34.91
CA VAL A 102 -21.89 -28.55 -33.80
C VAL A 102 -23.13 -29.30 -33.28
N SER A 103 -23.43 -29.23 -31.98
CA SER A 103 -24.76 -29.51 -31.39
C SER A 103 -25.09 -28.43 -30.34
N VAL A 104 -26.01 -27.49 -30.61
CA VAL A 104 -27.48 -27.54 -30.44
C VAL A 104 -27.94 -26.98 -29.08
N GLU A 105 -28.84 -25.99 -29.15
CA GLU A 105 -29.50 -25.35 -28.01
C GLU A 105 -30.43 -26.31 -27.25
N ALA A 106 -30.60 -26.10 -25.95
CA ALA A 106 -31.78 -26.54 -25.21
C ALA A 106 -32.42 -25.34 -24.52
N LYS A 107 -33.61 -24.94 -25.00
CA LYS A 107 -34.50 -23.99 -24.33
C LYS A 107 -35.54 -24.79 -23.54
N GLU A 108 -35.67 -24.54 -22.25
CA GLU A 108 -36.90 -24.87 -21.52
C GLU A 108 -37.58 -23.62 -20.98
N LYS A 109 -38.90 -23.55 -21.21
CA LYS A 109 -39.84 -22.62 -20.61
C LYS A 109 -40.74 -23.46 -19.70
N GLU A 110 -41.08 -22.98 -18.51
CA GLU A 110 -42.46 -23.00 -17.98
C GLU A 110 -42.63 -21.78 -17.04
N LYS A 111 -43.65 -20.95 -17.26
CA LYS A 111 -44.92 -20.86 -16.49
C LYS A 111 -44.68 -20.68 -14.98
N GLY A 112 -45.17 -19.64 -14.30
CA GLY A 112 -46.16 -18.63 -14.69
C GLY A 112 -47.55 -18.94 -14.14
N GLN A 113 -47.73 -18.71 -12.83
CA GLN A 113 -49.01 -18.50 -12.18
C GLN A 113 -48.85 -17.37 -11.15
N GLY A 114 -49.89 -16.56 -10.99
CA GLY A 114 -49.93 -15.49 -10.00
C GLY A 114 -51.36 -15.26 -9.53
N GLU A 115 -51.51 -15.11 -8.22
CA GLU A 115 -52.66 -14.69 -7.42
C GLU A 115 -52.03 -14.19 -6.09
N GLY A 116 -52.57 -13.24 -5.32
CA GLY A 116 -53.74 -12.38 -5.49
C GLY A 116 -53.72 -11.33 -4.35
N PHE A 117 -54.40 -10.20 -4.53
CA PHE A 117 -54.45 -9.12 -3.54
C PHE A 117 -55.21 -9.51 -2.27
N ILE A 118 -54.73 -9.09 -1.08
CA ILE A 118 -55.59 -8.68 0.05
C ILE A 118 -55.03 -7.38 0.66
N GLN A 119 -55.89 -6.37 0.80
CA GLN A 119 -55.70 -5.19 1.65
C GLN A 119 -56.46 -5.39 2.96
N GLU A 120 -55.92 -4.89 4.08
CA GLU A 120 -56.62 -4.41 5.31
C GLU A 120 -55.57 -4.30 6.45
N GLU A 121 -55.74 -3.52 7.52
CA GLU A 121 -56.27 -2.16 7.60
C GLU A 121 -55.56 -1.43 8.77
N LYS A 122 -55.96 -0.20 9.08
CA LYS A 122 -55.32 0.63 10.11
C LYS A 122 -55.72 0.17 11.53
N SER A 123 -54.82 0.34 12.49
CA SER A 123 -55.24 0.92 13.78
C SER A 123 -54.15 1.82 14.36
N ALA A 124 -54.58 2.89 15.02
CA ALA A 124 -53.73 3.85 15.69
C ALA A 124 -54.21 4.02 17.13
N CYS A 125 -53.29 4.01 18.08
CA CYS A 125 -53.58 4.41 19.46
C CYS A 125 -52.61 5.51 19.89
N LYS A 126 -53.19 6.67 20.26
CA LYS A 126 -52.49 7.77 20.93
C LYS A 126 -52.56 7.59 22.45
N GLY A 127 -51.52 8.00 23.15
CA GLY A 127 -51.51 8.24 24.60
C GLY A 127 -50.08 8.34 25.13
N GLY A 128 -49.71 9.26 26.02
CA GLY A 128 -50.55 10.33 26.57
C GLY A 128 -50.10 10.86 27.94
N VAL A 129 -48.98 11.60 27.99
CA VAL A 129 -48.66 12.64 29.00
C VAL A 129 -48.23 12.18 30.42
N SER A 130 -47.45 13.08 31.05
CA SER A 130 -46.94 13.13 32.45
C SER A 130 -45.70 12.27 32.79
N GLY A 131 -44.72 12.76 33.55
CA GLY A 131 -44.47 14.12 34.05
C GLY A 131 -43.85 14.15 35.46
N MET A 132 -42.87 15.03 35.70
CA MET A 132 -42.26 15.35 37.02
C MET A 132 -41.42 14.22 37.66
N ASP A 133 -40.39 14.46 38.48
CA ASP A 133 -39.64 15.70 38.72
C ASP A 133 -38.18 15.41 39.15
N ARG A 134 -37.38 16.47 39.31
CA ARG A 134 -35.99 16.45 39.82
C ARG A 134 -35.90 16.06 41.31
N VAL A 135 -34.70 15.70 41.78
CA VAL A 135 -33.93 16.41 42.85
C VAL A 135 -32.52 15.80 42.99
N ASP A 136 -31.54 16.64 43.28
CA ASP A 136 -30.11 16.35 43.40
C ASP A 136 -29.66 15.77 44.77
N ARG A 137 -28.34 15.47 44.83
CA ARG A 137 -27.42 15.35 45.99
C ARG A 137 -26.95 13.92 46.36
N VAL A 138 -25.72 13.64 46.80
CA VAL A 138 -24.33 14.22 46.74
C VAL A 138 -23.55 13.55 47.90
N ASP A 139 -22.28 13.20 47.66
CA ASP A 139 -21.20 12.80 48.60
C ASP A 139 -21.30 11.53 49.48
N GLY A 140 -20.11 10.94 49.81
CA GLY A 140 -19.93 10.29 51.13
C GLY A 140 -19.18 8.95 51.30
N VAL A 141 -18.02 8.76 50.67
CA VAL A 141 -16.74 8.21 51.25
C VAL A 141 -16.71 7.14 52.39
N ASP A 142 -15.76 6.20 52.26
CA ASP A 142 -15.08 5.32 53.26
C ASP A 142 -15.70 4.03 53.85
N GLY A 143 -14.84 2.98 53.92
CA GLY A 143 -14.53 2.39 55.24
C GLY A 143 -14.54 0.86 55.46
N MET A 144 -13.39 0.21 55.24
CA MET A 144 -12.84 -0.93 56.05
C MET A 144 -13.52 -2.31 56.18
N ASN A 145 -12.78 -3.31 55.68
CA ASN A 145 -12.45 -4.63 56.27
C ASN A 145 -13.15 -5.09 57.58
N LYS A 146 -13.58 -6.37 57.58
CA LYS A 146 -13.41 -7.26 58.74
C LYS A 146 -13.19 -8.73 58.35
N VAL A 147 -12.06 -9.27 58.80
CA VAL A 147 -11.75 -10.71 58.83
C VAL A 147 -12.28 -11.29 60.14
N ASN A 148 -12.71 -12.56 60.15
CA ASN A 148 -12.67 -13.39 61.37
C ASN A 148 -12.90 -14.89 61.09
N GLY A 149 -12.13 -15.75 61.77
CA GLY A 149 -12.74 -16.83 62.57
C GLY A 149 -12.87 -18.24 62.00
N VAL A 150 -11.73 -18.88 61.70
CA VAL A 150 -11.35 -20.27 62.09
C VAL A 150 -12.42 -21.14 62.79
N ASN A 151 -12.58 -22.40 62.34
CA ASN A 151 -12.56 -23.58 63.22
C ASN A 151 -12.33 -24.91 62.47
N THR A 152 -11.45 -25.75 63.04
CA THR A 152 -11.11 -27.11 62.62
C THR A 152 -11.43 -28.09 63.74
N VAL A 153 -12.11 -29.21 63.47
CA VAL A 153 -12.08 -30.43 64.31
C VAL A 153 -12.20 -31.66 63.40
N ASP A 154 -11.59 -32.76 63.83
CA ASP A 154 -11.34 -34.02 63.11
C ASP A 154 -12.58 -34.88 62.79
N GLY A 155 -12.41 -35.90 61.94
CA GLY A 155 -13.47 -36.82 61.51
C GLY A 155 -13.36 -38.25 62.06
N VAL A 156 -14.20 -39.16 61.56
CA VAL A 156 -13.97 -40.61 61.29
C VAL A 156 -15.24 -41.24 60.65
N ASP A 157 -15.02 -42.00 59.58
CA ASP A 157 -15.85 -42.99 58.85
C ASP A 157 -17.36 -43.20 59.14
N LYS A 158 -18.15 -43.23 58.05
CA LYS A 158 -18.73 -44.49 57.50
C LYS A 158 -19.46 -44.33 56.15
N ASP A 159 -19.39 -45.39 55.33
CA ASP A 159 -20.12 -45.55 54.07
C ASP A 159 -21.65 -45.47 54.22
N ALA A 160 -22.31 -44.74 53.29
CA ALA A 160 -23.47 -45.23 52.52
C ALA A 160 -24.00 -44.16 51.53
N GLY A 161 -24.39 -44.57 50.32
CA GLY A 161 -25.32 -43.81 49.47
C GLY A 161 -24.72 -42.75 48.54
N THR A 162 -24.29 -43.18 47.35
CA THR A 162 -24.08 -42.24 46.22
C THR A 162 -25.41 -41.87 45.58
N GLU A 163 -26.10 -40.86 46.13
CA GLU A 163 -27.13 -40.16 45.37
C GLU A 163 -26.47 -39.27 44.31
N LYS A 164 -26.45 -39.77 43.07
CA LYS A 164 -26.11 -38.98 41.90
C LYS A 164 -27.23 -37.97 41.65
N GLU A 165 -26.94 -36.68 41.78
CA GLU A 165 -27.80 -35.65 41.19
C GLU A 165 -27.99 -35.91 39.69
N PRO A 166 -29.21 -35.72 39.14
CA PRO A 166 -29.52 -36.19 37.81
C PRO A 166 -28.94 -35.31 36.70
N TYR A 167 -28.21 -35.98 35.82
CA TYR A 167 -27.87 -35.63 34.44
C TYR A 167 -28.50 -34.35 33.83
N GLY A 168 -27.62 -33.39 33.52
CA GLY A 168 -27.60 -32.76 32.20
C GLY A 168 -28.67 -31.72 31.88
N SER A 169 -28.37 -30.46 32.19
CA SER A 169 -28.86 -29.36 31.35
C SER A 169 -28.34 -29.57 29.93
N LYS A 170 -29.24 -29.84 28.97
CA LYS A 170 -28.87 -29.96 27.55
C LYS A 170 -28.27 -28.62 27.10
N LYS A 171 -26.94 -28.56 26.94
CA LYS A 171 -26.26 -27.40 26.35
C LYS A 171 -26.92 -27.07 25.03
N ASN A 172 -27.41 -25.85 24.87
CA ASN A 172 -28.01 -25.42 23.62
C ASN A 172 -26.88 -25.26 22.61
N VAL A 173 -26.78 -26.20 21.67
CA VAL A 173 -25.68 -26.31 20.69
C VAL A 173 -25.46 -25.00 19.93
N ARG A 174 -26.52 -24.21 19.70
CA ARG A 174 -26.43 -22.90 19.05
C ARG A 174 -25.86 -21.80 19.96
N ILE A 175 -26.07 -21.87 21.27
CA ILE A 175 -25.40 -20.97 22.22
C ILE A 175 -23.91 -21.29 22.25
N GLU A 176 -23.53 -22.57 22.27
CA GLU A 176 -22.12 -22.98 22.24
C GLU A 176 -21.44 -22.56 20.92
N LEU A 177 -22.13 -22.70 19.78
CA LEU A 177 -21.67 -22.17 18.49
C LEU A 177 -21.35 -20.66 18.56
N LEU A 178 -22.28 -19.86 19.08
CA LEU A 178 -22.09 -18.42 19.20
C LEU A 178 -20.95 -18.06 20.17
N LYS A 179 -20.78 -18.80 21.27
CA LYS A 179 -19.63 -18.61 22.19
C LYS A 179 -18.30 -18.95 21.53
N MET A 180 -18.25 -20.02 20.73
CA MET A 180 -17.04 -20.39 19.97
C MET A 180 -16.67 -19.31 18.94
N CYS A 181 -17.65 -18.76 18.22
CA CYS A 181 -17.43 -17.67 17.26
C CYS A 181 -17.05 -16.35 17.97
N ASP A 182 -17.65 -16.06 19.13
CA ASP A 182 -17.27 -14.93 19.99
C ASP A 182 -15.84 -15.04 20.50
N ALA A 183 -15.41 -16.24 20.91
CA ALA A 183 -14.05 -16.54 21.34
C ALA A 183 -13.03 -16.36 20.20
N LEU A 184 -13.28 -16.93 19.02
CA LEU A 184 -12.45 -16.73 17.82
C LEU A 184 -12.31 -15.24 17.46
N LYS A 185 -13.43 -14.51 17.45
CA LYS A 185 -13.44 -13.05 17.25
C LYS A 185 -12.57 -12.33 18.31
N ASN A 186 -12.57 -12.78 19.56
CA ASN A 186 -11.75 -12.17 20.62
C ASN A 186 -10.26 -12.51 20.50
N VAL A 187 -9.89 -13.72 20.05
CA VAL A 187 -8.50 -14.05 19.67
C VAL A 187 -8.04 -13.19 18.49
N GLY A 188 -8.86 -13.04 17.44
CA GLY A 188 -8.60 -12.12 16.33
C GLY A 188 -8.46 -10.66 16.77
N ASN A 189 -9.26 -10.20 17.75
CA ASN A 189 -9.16 -8.86 18.33
C ASN A 189 -7.85 -8.65 19.13
N LYS A 190 -7.25 -9.69 19.73
CA LYS A 190 -5.93 -9.62 20.39
C LYS A 190 -4.85 -9.38 19.32
N HIS A 191 -4.76 -10.28 18.34
CA HIS A 191 -3.79 -10.18 17.25
C HIS A 191 -3.87 -8.84 16.51
N PHE A 192 -5.08 -8.28 16.37
CA PHE A 192 -5.28 -6.99 15.73
C PHE A 192 -4.64 -5.83 16.53
N LYS A 193 -4.68 -5.88 17.86
CA LYS A 193 -4.01 -4.90 18.74
C LYS A 193 -2.48 -5.06 18.72
N GLU A 194 -2.01 -6.27 18.44
CA GLU A 194 -0.60 -6.62 18.26
C GLU A 194 -0.11 -6.36 16.82
N ASN A 195 -0.96 -5.75 15.97
CA ASN A 195 -0.77 -5.49 14.54
C ASN A 195 -0.55 -6.74 13.66
N ASN A 196 -0.83 -7.94 14.18
CA ASN A 196 -0.81 -9.18 13.40
C ASN A 196 -2.13 -9.35 12.63
N TYR A 197 -2.24 -8.62 11.52
CA TYR A 197 -3.45 -8.60 10.70
C TYR A 197 -3.71 -9.93 9.97
N VAL A 198 -2.68 -10.74 9.72
CA VAL A 198 -2.79 -12.07 9.10
C VAL A 198 -3.47 -13.07 10.05
N LEU A 199 -2.99 -13.19 11.29
CA LEU A 199 -3.68 -14.04 12.28
C LEU A 199 -5.07 -13.48 12.64
N SER A 200 -5.23 -12.16 12.66
CA SER A 200 -6.56 -11.54 12.85
C SER A 200 -7.54 -11.97 11.76
N GLU A 201 -7.13 -11.87 10.48
CA GLU A 201 -7.91 -12.28 9.32
C GLU A 201 -8.29 -13.76 9.42
N LYS A 202 -7.31 -14.66 9.66
CA LYS A 202 -7.51 -16.10 9.88
C LYS A 202 -8.60 -16.38 10.91
N TYR A 203 -8.55 -15.75 12.09
CA TYR A 203 -9.53 -15.99 13.16
C TYR A 203 -10.92 -15.40 12.88
N TYR A 204 -11.03 -14.28 12.15
CA TYR A 204 -12.33 -13.79 11.70
C TYR A 204 -12.90 -14.67 10.58
N SER A 205 -12.07 -15.16 9.65
CA SER A 205 -12.46 -16.13 8.62
C SER A 205 -12.97 -17.42 9.23
N ALA A 206 -12.26 -18.01 10.20
CA ALA A 206 -12.72 -19.17 10.94
C ALA A 206 -14.11 -18.97 11.59
N ALA A 207 -14.36 -17.80 12.19
CA ALA A 207 -15.66 -17.48 12.79
C ALA A 207 -16.77 -17.30 11.73
N ILE A 208 -16.46 -16.72 10.58
CA ILE A 208 -17.37 -16.57 9.44
C ILE A 208 -17.73 -17.95 8.87
N ASP A 209 -16.72 -18.78 8.58
CA ASP A 209 -16.87 -20.09 7.96
C ASP A 209 -17.65 -21.07 8.83
N ILE A 210 -17.44 -21.05 10.15
CA ILE A 210 -18.22 -21.84 11.09
C ILE A 210 -19.70 -21.44 11.05
N VAL A 211 -19.99 -20.13 11.08
CA VAL A 211 -21.38 -19.64 11.02
C VAL A 211 -22.00 -20.01 9.67
N THR A 212 -21.35 -19.71 8.54
CA THR A 212 -21.92 -19.97 7.21
C THR A 212 -22.13 -21.47 6.95
N LYS A 213 -21.16 -22.34 7.31
CA LYS A 213 -21.32 -23.81 7.27
C LYS A 213 -22.56 -24.28 8.07
N CYS A 214 -22.85 -23.67 9.22
CA CYS A 214 -23.97 -24.11 10.09
C CYS A 214 -25.35 -23.58 9.65
N TYR A 215 -25.41 -22.56 8.78
CA TYR A 215 -26.65 -21.90 8.34
C TYR A 215 -26.93 -22.01 6.83
N ASP A 216 -26.26 -22.92 6.12
CA ASP A 216 -26.69 -23.32 4.79
C ASP A 216 -27.91 -24.25 4.89
N ASP A 217 -29.10 -23.68 4.68
CA ASP A 217 -30.39 -24.38 4.74
C ASP A 217 -30.53 -25.49 3.67
N SER A 218 -29.60 -25.60 2.70
CA SER A 218 -29.65 -26.61 1.64
C SER A 218 -29.04 -27.97 2.00
N ASN A 219 -28.29 -28.07 3.11
CA ASN A 219 -27.52 -29.27 3.45
C ASN A 219 -27.97 -29.92 4.79
N PRO A 220 -28.61 -31.10 4.75
CA PRO A 220 -29.10 -31.77 5.97
C PRO A 220 -28.00 -32.26 6.91
N ASN A 221 -26.75 -32.37 6.45
CA ASN A 221 -25.62 -32.79 7.29
C ASN A 221 -25.17 -31.70 8.30
N ASN A 222 -25.64 -30.45 8.13
CA ASN A 222 -25.22 -29.31 8.96
C ASN A 222 -25.65 -29.45 10.43
N ILE A 223 -26.78 -30.11 10.71
CA ILE A 223 -27.23 -30.41 12.09
C ILE A 223 -26.27 -31.42 12.75
N GLU A 224 -25.78 -32.41 12.01
CA GLU A 224 -24.83 -33.40 12.51
C GLU A 224 -23.46 -32.77 12.79
N TYR A 225 -22.94 -31.96 11.85
CA TYR A 225 -21.71 -31.19 12.04
C TYR A 225 -21.81 -30.27 13.28
N LEU A 226 -22.89 -29.50 13.38
CA LEU A 226 -23.16 -28.63 14.53
C LEU A 226 -23.24 -29.41 15.85
N SER A 227 -23.82 -30.62 15.85
CA SER A 227 -23.91 -31.47 17.05
C SER A 227 -22.57 -32.04 17.52
N LYS A 228 -21.60 -32.16 16.60
CA LYS A 228 -20.24 -32.64 16.89
C LYS A 228 -19.33 -31.50 17.35
N LEU A 229 -19.48 -30.30 16.78
CA LEU A 229 -18.62 -29.16 17.06
C LEU A 229 -18.71 -28.72 18.54
N ASN A 230 -17.55 -28.64 19.20
CA ASN A 230 -17.40 -28.18 20.58
C ASN A 230 -16.00 -27.57 20.78
N ILE A 231 -15.76 -26.95 21.93
CA ILE A 231 -14.52 -26.20 22.21
C ILE A 231 -13.24 -27.07 22.21
N GLU A 232 -13.35 -28.38 22.43
CA GLU A 232 -12.20 -29.31 22.39
C GLU A 232 -11.84 -29.71 20.95
N ILE A 233 -12.83 -29.78 20.06
CA ILE A 233 -12.66 -30.11 18.64
C ILE A 233 -12.32 -28.88 17.79
N LEU A 234 -12.86 -27.72 18.17
CA LEU A 234 -12.71 -26.45 17.44
C LEU A 234 -11.25 -26.11 17.05
N PRO A 235 -10.24 -26.25 17.92
CA PRO A 235 -8.84 -25.97 17.56
C PRO A 235 -8.34 -26.74 16.34
N PHE A 236 -8.84 -27.96 16.13
CA PHE A 236 -8.43 -28.83 15.03
C PHE A 236 -9.23 -28.54 13.74
N GLU A 237 -10.53 -28.24 13.85
CA GLU A 237 -11.39 -27.91 12.70
C GLU A 237 -10.95 -26.63 11.97
N VAL A 238 -10.47 -25.61 12.71
CA VAL A 238 -10.02 -24.33 12.12
C VAL A 238 -8.54 -24.05 12.29
N MET A 239 -7.74 -25.08 12.61
CA MET A 239 -6.28 -25.02 12.68
C MET A 239 -5.74 -23.86 13.53
N VAL A 240 -6.25 -23.73 14.76
CA VAL A 240 -5.85 -22.68 15.73
C VAL A 240 -4.39 -22.86 16.11
N GLU A 241 -3.65 -21.75 16.24
CA GLU A 241 -2.25 -21.81 16.68
C GLU A 241 -2.16 -22.40 18.09
N LYS A 242 -1.20 -23.30 18.32
CA LYS A 242 -1.05 -24.01 19.62
C LYS A 242 -0.96 -23.05 20.81
N GLU A 243 -0.37 -21.88 20.59
CA GLU A 243 -0.17 -20.81 21.55
C GLU A 243 -1.47 -20.04 21.90
N ASP A 244 -2.45 -20.01 21.00
CA ASP A 244 -3.74 -19.34 21.20
C ASP A 244 -4.83 -20.27 21.79
N ILE A 245 -4.62 -21.60 21.82
CA ILE A 245 -5.60 -22.56 22.38
C ILE A 245 -5.99 -22.23 23.84
N PRO A 246 -5.07 -21.88 24.77
CA PRO A 246 -5.46 -21.51 26.14
C PRO A 246 -6.35 -20.27 26.18
N LEU A 247 -6.03 -19.27 25.35
CA LEU A 247 -6.74 -18.00 25.26
C LEU A 247 -8.13 -18.16 24.61
N LEU A 248 -8.26 -19.04 23.62
CA LEU A 248 -9.53 -19.39 23.00
C LEU A 248 -10.49 -20.01 24.04
N ASN A 249 -9.97 -20.91 24.88
CA ASN A 249 -10.73 -21.50 25.97
C ASN A 249 -11.15 -20.44 27.01
N GLU A 250 -10.25 -19.54 27.40
CA GLU A 250 -10.55 -18.43 28.32
C GLU A 250 -11.69 -17.55 27.79
N PHE A 251 -11.61 -17.08 26.54
CA PHE A 251 -12.66 -16.24 25.94
C PHE A 251 -13.98 -16.98 25.78
N TYR A 252 -13.97 -18.28 25.49
CA TYR A 252 -15.19 -19.10 25.40
C TYR A 252 -15.87 -19.25 26.77
N MET A 253 -15.11 -19.50 27.85
CA MET A 253 -15.67 -19.61 29.21
C MET A 253 -16.20 -18.26 29.72
N ASN A 254 -15.54 -17.16 29.36
CA ASN A 254 -15.92 -15.80 29.74
C ASN A 254 -16.97 -15.16 28.80
N SER A 255 -17.47 -15.88 27.79
CA SER A 255 -18.39 -15.30 26.80
C SER A 255 -19.78 -15.01 27.38
N ALA A 256 -20.20 -13.75 27.29
CA ALA A 256 -21.48 -13.25 27.81
C ALA A 256 -22.72 -13.64 26.95
N VAL A 257 -22.55 -14.50 25.94
CA VAL A 257 -23.63 -14.90 25.03
C VAL A 257 -24.69 -15.72 25.78
N THR A 258 -25.90 -15.15 25.86
CA THR A 258 -27.04 -15.65 26.65
C THR A 258 -28.38 -15.67 25.87
N LYS A 259 -28.35 -15.48 24.53
CA LYS A 259 -29.55 -15.38 23.66
C LYS A 259 -30.46 -16.62 23.83
N LYS A 260 -31.75 -16.37 24.06
CA LYS A 260 -32.76 -17.32 24.59
C LYS A 260 -33.80 -17.82 23.57
N LYS A 261 -33.58 -17.70 22.26
CA LYS A 261 -34.56 -18.06 21.22
C LYS A 261 -34.24 -19.37 20.52
N ASP A 262 -35.28 -20.15 20.22
CA ASP A 262 -35.24 -21.43 19.50
C ASP A 262 -35.02 -21.30 17.98
N PHE A 263 -34.81 -20.08 17.49
CA PHE A 263 -34.42 -19.78 16.12
C PHE A 263 -33.27 -18.77 16.12
N ILE A 264 -32.32 -18.96 15.21
CA ILE A 264 -31.24 -18.01 14.93
C ILE A 264 -31.15 -17.94 13.41
N SER A 265 -31.59 -16.83 12.84
CA SER A 265 -31.30 -16.48 11.45
C SER A 265 -29.91 -15.82 11.34
N ILE A 266 -29.34 -15.77 10.13
CA ILE A 266 -28.10 -15.00 9.86
C ILE A 266 -28.23 -13.55 10.36
N LYS A 267 -29.41 -12.93 10.27
CA LYS A 267 -29.71 -11.57 10.77
C LYS A 267 -29.73 -11.46 12.30
N GLU A 268 -29.88 -12.56 13.02
CA GLU A 268 -29.82 -12.64 14.49
C GLU A 268 -28.43 -13.05 15.01
N THR A 269 -27.53 -13.49 14.11
CA THR A 269 -26.10 -13.66 14.41
C THR A 269 -25.33 -12.35 14.36
N ASP A 270 -24.14 -12.34 14.96
CA ASP A 270 -23.24 -11.20 14.93
C ASP A 270 -22.30 -11.22 13.69
N LEU A 271 -22.65 -11.98 12.65
CA LEU A 271 -21.81 -12.22 11.45
C LEU A 271 -21.39 -10.92 10.74
N TYR A 272 -22.25 -9.90 10.71
CA TYR A 272 -21.93 -8.58 10.19
C TYR A 272 -20.79 -7.89 10.96
N ILE A 273 -20.57 -8.22 12.24
CA ILE A 273 -19.44 -7.74 13.04
C ILE A 273 -18.15 -8.44 12.58
N TYR A 274 -18.21 -9.75 12.31
CA TYR A 274 -17.05 -10.52 11.87
C TYR A 274 -16.56 -10.03 10.50
N TYR A 275 -17.46 -9.89 9.52
CA TYR A 275 -17.14 -9.26 8.23
C TYR A 275 -16.58 -7.83 8.40
N THR A 276 -17.17 -6.99 9.27
CA THR A 276 -16.66 -5.62 9.51
C THR A 276 -15.28 -5.59 10.20
N ASN A 277 -14.92 -6.64 10.93
CA ASN A 277 -13.61 -6.79 11.56
C ASN A 277 -12.57 -7.39 10.59
N ARG A 278 -12.96 -8.38 9.77
CA ARG A 278 -12.09 -8.93 8.72
C ARG A 278 -11.80 -7.89 7.63
N SER A 279 -12.78 -7.07 7.26
CA SER A 279 -12.61 -6.03 6.23
C SER A 279 -11.54 -4.99 6.56
N ILE A 280 -11.30 -4.65 7.84
CA ILE A 280 -10.17 -3.79 8.21
C ILE A 280 -8.83 -4.53 8.17
N CYS A 281 -8.78 -5.83 8.45
CA CYS A 281 -7.57 -6.63 8.22
C CYS A 281 -7.24 -6.64 6.72
N HIS A 282 -8.23 -6.85 5.86
CA HIS A 282 -8.06 -6.72 4.41
C HIS A 282 -7.64 -5.31 3.97
N MET A 283 -8.07 -4.22 4.61
CA MET A 283 -7.54 -2.87 4.32
C MET A 283 -6.08 -2.70 4.74
N LYS A 284 -5.69 -3.25 5.90
CA LYS A 284 -4.30 -3.21 6.40
C LYS A 284 -3.35 -4.11 5.60
N LEU A 285 -3.89 -5.16 4.97
CA LEU A 285 -3.21 -6.07 4.05
C LEU A 285 -3.46 -5.71 2.57
N GLU A 286 -3.94 -4.48 2.29
CA GLU A 286 -4.14 -3.88 0.96
C GLU A 286 -5.00 -4.71 -0.02
N SER A 287 -5.75 -5.66 0.52
CA SER A 287 -6.72 -6.53 -0.15
C SER A 287 -8.09 -5.83 -0.21
N TYR A 288 -8.08 -4.59 -0.70
CA TYR A 288 -9.22 -3.70 -0.91
C TYR A 288 -10.45 -4.39 -1.53
N GLY A 289 -10.29 -5.25 -2.54
CA GLY A 289 -11.38 -6.02 -3.15
C GLY A 289 -12.11 -6.94 -2.16
N LEU A 290 -11.36 -7.70 -1.35
CA LEU A 290 -11.91 -8.54 -0.27
C LEU A 290 -12.54 -7.68 0.84
N SER A 291 -11.91 -6.55 1.18
CA SER A 291 -12.46 -5.59 2.14
C SER A 291 -13.83 -5.07 1.70
N MET A 292 -13.96 -4.65 0.43
CA MET A 292 -15.20 -4.14 -0.13
C MET A 292 -16.29 -5.21 -0.21
N HIS A 293 -15.93 -6.46 -0.51
CA HIS A 293 -16.83 -7.61 -0.42
C HIS A 293 -17.40 -7.76 1.00
N ASP A 294 -16.54 -7.89 2.01
CA ASP A 294 -16.95 -8.03 3.41
C ASP A 294 -17.76 -6.83 3.93
N ILE A 295 -17.40 -5.61 3.53
CA ILE A 295 -18.16 -4.39 3.86
C ILE A 295 -19.58 -4.45 3.28
N ASN A 296 -19.73 -4.92 2.03
CA ASN A 296 -21.04 -5.07 1.41
C ASN A 296 -21.85 -6.18 2.09
N GLU A 297 -21.25 -7.33 2.42
CA GLU A 297 -21.93 -8.40 3.15
C GLU A 297 -22.38 -7.98 4.55
N ALA A 298 -21.55 -7.24 5.30
CA ALA A 298 -21.95 -6.66 6.58
C ALA A 298 -23.16 -5.70 6.45
N ILE A 299 -23.22 -4.91 5.37
CA ILE A 299 -24.34 -3.99 5.07
C ILE A 299 -25.58 -4.78 4.61
N ASN A 300 -25.42 -5.85 3.82
CA ASN A 300 -26.51 -6.72 3.36
C ASN A 300 -27.19 -7.42 4.54
N ILE A 301 -26.41 -7.90 5.51
CA ILE A 301 -26.91 -8.53 6.74
C ILE A 301 -27.55 -7.49 7.66
N ASN A 302 -26.90 -6.33 7.88
CA ASN A 302 -27.40 -5.28 8.76
C ASN A 302 -27.25 -3.85 8.17
N PRO A 303 -28.26 -3.34 7.44
CA PRO A 303 -28.25 -2.00 6.84
C PRO A 303 -28.24 -0.81 7.82
N PHE A 304 -28.31 -1.07 9.13
CA PHE A 304 -28.25 -0.06 10.19
C PHE A 304 -26.92 -0.10 10.96
N TYR A 305 -26.00 -1.02 10.62
CA TYR A 305 -24.71 -1.12 11.30
C TYR A 305 -23.74 -0.02 10.86
N ALA A 306 -23.74 1.10 11.59
CA ALA A 306 -22.94 2.28 11.29
C ALA A 306 -21.43 1.99 11.13
N LYS A 307 -20.87 1.02 11.85
CA LYS A 307 -19.45 0.63 11.74
C LYS A 307 -19.09 0.10 10.34
N ALA A 308 -20.00 -0.59 9.64
CA ALA A 308 -19.75 -1.05 8.28
C ALA A 308 -19.67 0.13 7.29
N TYR A 309 -20.55 1.12 7.41
CA TYR A 309 -20.45 2.37 6.64
C TYR A 309 -19.19 3.19 6.99
N TYR A 310 -18.76 3.17 8.26
CA TYR A 310 -17.48 3.78 8.66
C TYR A 310 -16.30 3.08 7.99
N ARG A 311 -16.26 1.73 8.00
CA ARG A 311 -15.26 0.97 7.23
C ARG A 311 -15.32 1.28 5.74
N LYS A 312 -16.51 1.42 5.15
CA LYS A 312 -16.69 1.83 3.76
C LYS A 312 -16.15 3.23 3.46
N GLY A 313 -16.33 4.18 4.39
CA GLY A 313 -15.74 5.51 4.30
C GLY A 313 -14.21 5.49 4.38
N CYS A 314 -13.64 4.71 5.30
CA CYS A 314 -12.19 4.50 5.38
C CYS A 314 -11.62 3.78 4.15
N PHE A 315 -12.35 2.82 3.59
CA PHE A 315 -12.00 2.12 2.36
C PHE A 315 -11.91 3.10 1.18
N PHE A 316 -12.94 3.92 0.96
CA PHE A 316 -12.92 4.91 -0.12
C PHE A 316 -11.87 6.01 0.11
N LEU A 317 -11.57 6.36 1.36
CA LEU A 317 -10.42 7.21 1.68
C LEU A 317 -9.11 6.58 1.17
N LEU A 318 -8.83 5.31 1.48
CA LEU A 318 -7.59 4.65 1.05
C LEU A 318 -7.41 4.63 -0.47
N LEU A 319 -8.51 4.63 -1.22
CA LEU A 319 -8.53 4.75 -2.69
C LEU A 319 -8.59 6.20 -3.22
N SER A 320 -8.44 7.22 -2.37
CA SER A 320 -8.64 8.65 -2.69
C SER A 320 -10.00 9.02 -3.30
N ASP A 321 -11.01 8.18 -3.14
CA ASP A 321 -12.38 8.47 -3.55
C ASP A 321 -13.08 9.32 -2.47
N PHE A 322 -12.64 10.57 -2.36
CA PHE A 322 -13.16 11.52 -1.36
C PHE A 322 -14.67 11.77 -1.49
N LYS A 323 -15.25 11.52 -2.68
CA LYS A 323 -16.68 11.65 -2.92
C LYS A 323 -17.44 10.49 -2.26
N ASN A 324 -17.16 9.24 -2.64
CA ASN A 324 -17.85 8.08 -2.04
C ASN A 324 -17.50 7.92 -0.56
N ALA A 325 -16.30 8.34 -0.12
CA ALA A 325 -15.95 8.45 1.29
C ALA A 325 -16.86 9.44 2.04
N SER A 326 -17.08 10.64 1.49
CA SER A 326 -17.98 11.65 2.06
C SER A 326 -19.40 11.13 2.22
N ASP A 327 -19.94 10.46 1.20
CA ASP A 327 -21.28 9.88 1.24
C ASP A 327 -21.41 8.80 2.32
N CYS A 328 -20.37 7.99 2.51
CA CYS A 328 -20.30 6.98 3.58
C CYS A 328 -20.26 7.62 4.98
N PHE A 329 -19.39 8.61 5.24
CA PHE A 329 -19.37 9.29 6.54
C PHE A 329 -20.66 10.06 6.82
N GLN A 330 -21.29 10.65 5.79
CA GLN A 330 -22.62 11.27 5.95
C GLN A 330 -23.70 10.23 6.27
N LYS A 331 -23.60 8.99 5.77
CA LYS A 331 -24.48 7.88 6.17
C LYS A 331 -24.20 7.42 7.61
N VAL A 332 -22.95 7.41 8.08
CA VAL A 332 -22.63 7.17 9.50
C VAL A 332 -23.29 8.23 10.39
N LEU A 333 -23.14 9.52 10.07
CA LEU A 333 -23.72 10.64 10.84
C LEU A 333 -25.26 10.68 10.84
N LYS A 334 -25.92 9.95 9.93
CA LYS A 334 -27.38 9.72 9.94
C LYS A 334 -27.81 8.58 10.88
N LEU A 335 -26.88 7.68 11.24
CA LEU A 335 -27.12 6.52 12.10
C LEU A 335 -26.58 6.74 13.53
N THR A 336 -25.52 7.53 13.70
CA THR A 336 -24.85 7.80 14.98
C THR A 336 -24.37 9.26 15.06
N LYS A 337 -23.99 9.71 16.25
CA LYS A 337 -23.36 11.03 16.48
C LYS A 337 -21.84 10.90 16.60
N ASP A 338 -21.20 10.18 15.68
CA ASP A 338 -19.75 9.93 15.72
C ASP A 338 -18.94 11.17 15.30
N LYS A 339 -18.21 11.76 16.26
CA LYS A 339 -17.37 12.94 16.04
C LYS A 339 -16.22 12.68 15.05
N ASN A 340 -15.69 11.45 15.00
CA ASN A 340 -14.60 11.11 14.09
C ASN A 340 -15.05 11.13 12.63
N SER A 341 -16.24 10.61 12.34
CA SER A 341 -16.90 10.71 11.02
C SER A 341 -17.18 12.16 10.61
N GLU A 342 -17.50 13.05 11.55
CA GLU A 342 -17.69 14.48 11.26
C GLU A 342 -16.38 15.15 10.81
N ILE A 343 -15.28 14.86 11.51
CA ILE A 343 -13.93 15.35 11.16
C ILE A 343 -13.51 14.79 9.79
N LYS A 344 -13.61 13.48 9.58
CA LYS A 344 -13.27 12.84 8.31
C LYS A 344 -14.13 13.37 7.15
N LEU A 345 -15.43 13.62 7.35
CA LEU A 345 -16.31 14.21 6.33
C LEU A 345 -15.86 15.62 5.91
N LYS A 346 -15.51 16.48 6.87
CA LYS A 346 -14.99 17.83 6.58
C LYS A 346 -13.67 17.76 5.80
N GLN A 347 -12.78 16.85 6.18
CA GLN A 347 -11.50 16.62 5.50
C GLN A 347 -11.68 16.05 4.08
N CYS A 348 -12.60 15.08 3.87
CA CYS A 348 -12.91 14.56 2.53
C CYS A 348 -13.40 15.67 1.60
N ARG A 349 -14.28 16.56 2.09
CA ARG A 349 -14.78 17.70 1.29
C ARG A 349 -13.68 18.70 0.93
N LYS A 350 -12.75 18.96 1.85
CA LYS A 350 -11.56 19.79 1.58
C LYS A 350 -10.71 19.18 0.46
N LEU A 351 -10.32 17.90 0.59
CA LEU A 351 -9.50 17.21 -0.40
C LEU A 351 -10.20 17.07 -1.76
N LEU A 352 -11.52 16.86 -1.78
CA LEU A 352 -12.30 16.82 -3.01
C LEU A 352 -12.30 18.19 -3.74
N PHE A 353 -12.39 19.28 -2.98
CA PHE A 353 -12.27 20.63 -3.54
C PHE A 353 -10.85 20.89 -4.08
N GLU A 354 -9.82 20.55 -3.32
CA GLU A 354 -8.41 20.67 -3.75
C GLU A 354 -8.12 19.83 -5.00
N GLN A 355 -8.66 18.61 -5.09
CA GLN A 355 -8.52 17.76 -6.29
C GLN A 355 -9.24 18.34 -7.52
N GLN A 356 -10.42 18.97 -7.34
CA GLN A 356 -11.14 19.64 -8.42
C GLN A 356 -10.42 20.91 -8.88
N PHE A 357 -9.92 21.70 -7.94
CA PHE A 357 -9.12 22.91 -8.20
C PHE A 357 -7.81 22.57 -8.92
N GLN A 358 -7.11 21.53 -8.48
CA GLN A 358 -5.89 21.04 -9.12
C GLN A 358 -6.16 20.53 -10.55
N LYS A 359 -7.25 19.77 -10.78
CA LYS A 359 -7.64 19.34 -12.14
C LYS A 359 -7.98 20.52 -13.04
N ALA A 360 -8.58 21.60 -12.52
CA ALA A 360 -8.80 22.82 -13.28
C ALA A 360 -7.48 23.51 -13.66
N ILE A 361 -6.51 23.56 -12.74
CA ILE A 361 -5.16 24.08 -12.99
C ILE A 361 -4.38 23.23 -14.00
N GLU A 362 -4.56 21.90 -14.02
CA GLU A 362 -3.89 20.99 -14.95
C GLU A 362 -4.42 21.09 -16.39
N LEU A 363 -5.69 21.47 -16.56
CA LEU A 363 -6.30 21.76 -17.87
C LEU A 363 -5.76 23.05 -18.48
N GLU A 364 -5.38 24.04 -17.66
CA GLU A 364 -4.55 25.16 -18.07
C GLU A 364 -3.11 24.65 -18.26
N GLN A 365 -2.72 24.28 -19.49
CA GLN A 365 -1.38 23.74 -19.80
C GLN A 365 -0.23 24.65 -19.34
N LYS A 366 0.19 24.50 -18.09
CA LYS A 366 1.32 25.20 -17.49
C LYS A 366 2.60 24.47 -17.86
N THR A 367 3.61 25.25 -18.20
CA THR A 367 4.98 24.78 -18.39
C THR A 367 5.40 23.96 -17.15
N PRO A 368 5.81 22.69 -17.29
CA PRO A 368 6.22 21.85 -16.16
C PRO A 368 7.27 22.53 -15.28
N TYR A 369 7.22 22.30 -13.96
CA TYR A 369 7.99 23.08 -13.01
C TYR A 369 9.49 22.98 -13.28
N TYR A 370 9.97 21.78 -13.65
CA TYR A 370 11.37 21.55 -14.02
C TYR A 370 11.89 22.44 -15.17
N LYS A 371 11.03 22.94 -16.07
CA LYS A 371 11.43 23.87 -17.15
C LYS A 371 11.50 25.33 -16.67
N THR A 372 10.80 25.66 -15.59
CA THR A 372 10.70 27.03 -15.04
C THR A 372 11.65 27.28 -13.87
N LEU A 373 12.25 26.22 -13.32
CA LEU A 373 13.11 26.26 -12.16
C LEU A 373 14.50 26.85 -12.49
N ILE A 374 14.76 28.07 -11.99
CA ILE A 374 16.04 28.75 -12.10
C ILE A 374 16.87 28.45 -10.85
N LEU A 375 17.95 27.65 -11.00
CA LEU A 375 18.81 27.24 -9.88
C LEU A 375 19.55 28.42 -9.21
N ASP A 376 19.82 29.50 -9.93
CA ASP A 376 20.53 30.67 -9.39
C ASP A 376 19.71 31.47 -8.38
N ASN A 377 18.39 31.37 -8.44
CA ASN A 377 17.49 31.93 -7.43
C ASN A 377 17.53 31.15 -6.11
N LEU A 378 18.11 29.95 -6.10
CA LEU A 378 18.32 29.16 -4.89
C LEU A 378 19.72 29.43 -4.32
N LYS A 379 19.78 29.63 -3.01
CA LYS A 379 21.02 29.79 -2.24
C LYS A 379 21.46 28.45 -1.64
N ILE A 380 22.78 28.28 -1.46
CA ILE A 380 23.32 27.27 -0.55
C ILE A 380 23.07 27.78 0.88
N GLN A 381 22.49 26.93 1.72
CA GLN A 381 22.12 27.26 3.10
C GLN A 381 23.14 26.73 4.09
N ASN A 382 23.62 25.49 3.89
CA ASN A 382 24.71 24.91 4.64
C ASN A 382 25.91 24.67 3.70
N VAL A 383 27.03 25.35 3.93
CA VAL A 383 28.26 25.20 3.12
C VAL A 383 29.09 23.97 3.51
N GLU A 384 28.85 23.39 4.68
CA GLU A 384 29.50 22.16 5.16
C GLU A 384 28.88 20.90 4.54
N ALA A 385 27.60 20.99 4.18
CA ALA A 385 26.89 19.93 3.48
C ALA A 385 27.51 19.69 2.08
N PRO A 386 27.55 18.44 1.59
CA PRO A 386 28.07 18.14 0.26
C PRO A 386 27.40 18.99 -0.83
N ILE A 387 28.23 19.63 -1.66
CA ILE A 387 27.78 20.47 -2.76
C ILE A 387 27.84 19.65 -4.05
N TYR A 388 26.70 19.54 -4.74
CA TYR A 388 26.61 18.81 -6.01
C TYR A 388 27.34 19.56 -7.12
N ASP A 389 28.37 18.93 -7.67
CA ASP A 389 29.09 19.35 -8.88
C ASP A 389 29.02 18.25 -9.93
N ARG A 390 28.51 18.60 -11.12
CA ARG A 390 28.39 17.71 -12.28
C ARG A 390 29.73 17.15 -12.75
N ASN A 391 30.81 17.92 -12.57
CA ASN A 391 32.14 17.55 -13.06
C ASN A 391 32.88 16.59 -12.11
N ASN A 392 32.34 16.35 -10.91
CA ASN A 392 32.97 15.55 -9.87
C ASN A 392 32.02 14.47 -9.32
N LEU A 393 31.26 13.83 -10.23
CA LEU A 393 30.40 12.69 -9.90
C LEU A 393 31.20 11.40 -9.97
N ASN A 394 31.44 10.81 -8.80
CA ASN A 394 32.12 9.54 -8.61
C ASN A 394 31.58 8.83 -7.36
N ILE A 395 32.09 7.63 -7.08
CA ILE A 395 31.68 6.83 -5.92
C ILE A 395 31.97 7.52 -4.58
N ASP A 396 33.03 8.30 -4.48
CA ASP A 396 33.41 8.97 -3.24
C ASP A 396 32.50 10.16 -2.93
N PHE A 397 32.05 10.89 -3.97
CA PHE A 397 30.99 11.89 -3.81
C PHE A 397 29.65 11.25 -3.39
N LEU A 398 29.26 10.12 -4.00
CA LEU A 398 28.06 9.39 -3.60
C LEU A 398 28.12 8.95 -2.13
N LYS A 399 29.23 8.34 -1.70
CA LYS A 399 29.44 7.95 -0.30
C LYS A 399 29.44 9.15 0.64
N LYS A 400 30.12 10.25 0.28
CA LYS A 400 30.11 11.50 1.07
C LYS A 400 28.69 12.07 1.25
N VAL A 401 27.82 11.96 0.24
CA VAL A 401 26.41 12.35 0.38
C VAL A 401 25.67 11.38 1.30
N VAL A 402 25.87 10.06 1.14
CA VAL A 402 25.30 9.02 2.01
C VAL A 402 25.67 9.24 3.47
N ASP A 403 26.96 9.39 3.78
CA ASP A 403 27.46 9.55 5.15
C ASP A 403 26.84 10.79 5.82
N TYR A 404 26.66 11.87 5.07
CA TYR A 404 26.01 13.10 5.53
C TYR A 404 24.50 12.90 5.78
N ILE A 405 23.73 12.38 4.81
CA ILE A 405 22.27 12.21 4.96
C ILE A 405 21.88 11.03 5.88
N SER A 406 22.83 10.17 6.24
CA SER A 406 22.66 9.13 7.28
C SER A 406 22.61 9.70 8.70
N VAL A 407 23.02 10.95 8.91
CA VAL A 407 22.96 11.60 10.22
C VAL A 407 21.56 12.19 10.45
N PRO A 408 20.87 11.84 11.55
CA PRO A 408 19.53 12.37 11.83
C PRO A 408 19.47 13.91 11.78
N ASN A 409 18.44 14.43 11.13
CA ASN A 409 18.19 15.86 10.88
C ASN A 409 19.16 16.56 9.91
N GLN A 410 20.19 15.88 9.37
CA GLN A 410 20.97 16.42 8.26
C GLN A 410 20.19 16.22 6.94
N LYS A 411 20.21 17.24 6.09
CA LYS A 411 19.57 17.23 4.76
C LYS A 411 20.45 17.96 3.75
N LEU A 412 20.49 17.44 2.52
CA LEU A 412 21.26 18.05 1.43
C LEU A 412 20.69 19.44 1.08
N ASN A 413 21.52 20.37 0.62
CA ASN A 413 21.03 21.69 0.22
C ASN A 413 19.93 21.60 -0.84
N LYS A 414 18.82 22.34 -0.68
CA LYS A 414 17.71 22.37 -1.66
C LYS A 414 18.21 22.61 -3.09
N LYS A 415 19.14 23.56 -3.29
CA LYS A 415 19.75 23.83 -4.61
C LYS A 415 20.42 22.59 -5.22
N CYS A 416 21.10 21.79 -4.41
CA CYS A 416 21.77 20.57 -4.86
C CYS A 416 20.75 19.49 -5.22
N VAL A 417 19.72 19.26 -4.39
CA VAL A 417 18.63 18.32 -4.72
C VAL A 417 17.91 18.75 -6.00
N CYS A 418 17.60 20.03 -6.16
CA CYS A 418 17.02 20.55 -7.41
C CYS A 418 17.93 20.29 -8.63
N ALA A 419 19.24 20.50 -8.51
CA ALA A 419 20.19 20.25 -9.60
C ALA A 419 20.26 18.76 -9.97
N ILE A 420 20.34 17.88 -8.97
CA ILE A 420 20.31 16.42 -9.13
C ILE A 420 19.06 15.99 -9.90
N VAL A 421 17.87 16.41 -9.44
CA VAL A 421 16.59 16.03 -10.08
C VAL A 421 16.49 16.58 -11.50
N LEU A 422 16.95 17.82 -11.76
CA LEU A 422 16.98 18.39 -13.10
C LEU A 422 17.89 17.62 -14.07
N ASP A 423 19.01 17.08 -13.59
CA ASP A 423 19.93 16.30 -14.42
C ASP A 423 19.43 14.86 -14.62
N VAL A 424 18.80 14.25 -13.60
CA VAL A 424 18.08 12.97 -13.76
C VAL A 424 16.93 13.11 -14.75
N ILE A 425 16.16 14.20 -14.72
CA ILE A 425 15.11 14.46 -15.72
C ILE A 425 15.67 14.49 -17.14
N LYS A 426 16.87 15.06 -17.37
CA LYS A 426 17.51 15.05 -18.69
C LYS A 426 17.86 13.63 -19.11
N LEU A 427 18.51 12.87 -18.22
CA LEU A 427 18.92 11.48 -18.49
C LEU A 427 17.71 10.59 -18.78
N LEU A 428 16.70 10.59 -17.90
CA LEU A 428 15.53 9.71 -18.02
C LEU A 428 14.69 9.98 -19.28
N LYS A 429 14.73 11.18 -19.85
CA LYS A 429 14.04 11.51 -21.11
C LYS A 429 14.60 10.79 -22.32
N GLU A 430 15.91 10.57 -22.35
CA GLU A 430 16.58 9.88 -23.47
C GLU A 430 16.34 8.36 -23.41
N LEU A 431 15.82 7.83 -22.29
CA LEU A 431 15.49 6.42 -22.15
C LEU A 431 14.15 6.06 -22.83
N PRO A 432 14.04 4.90 -23.50
CA PRO A 432 12.78 4.36 -23.97
C PRO A 432 11.87 3.93 -22.81
N THR A 433 10.59 3.68 -23.10
CA THR A 433 9.63 3.22 -22.08
C THR A 433 9.86 1.77 -21.66
N LEU A 434 10.31 0.94 -22.60
CA LEU A 434 10.84 -0.41 -22.37
C LEU A 434 12.35 -0.39 -22.65
N VAL A 435 13.19 -0.77 -21.68
CA VAL A 435 14.65 -0.75 -21.83
C VAL A 435 15.19 -2.17 -22.03
N TYR A 436 15.96 -2.39 -23.09
CA TYR A 436 16.66 -3.65 -23.32
C TYR A 436 18.05 -3.63 -22.68
N LEU A 437 18.33 -4.59 -21.80
CA LEU A 437 19.62 -4.75 -21.12
C LEU A 437 20.17 -6.14 -21.44
N ASN A 438 21.44 -6.22 -21.84
CA ASN A 438 22.08 -7.50 -22.19
C ASN A 438 23.45 -7.55 -21.51
N LEU A 439 23.62 -8.48 -20.58
CA LEU A 439 24.86 -8.63 -19.82
C LEU A 439 25.90 -9.41 -20.61
N GLN A 440 27.15 -8.94 -20.59
CA GLN A 440 28.30 -9.73 -21.00
C GLN A 440 28.61 -10.82 -19.96
N GLU A 441 29.36 -11.85 -20.34
CA GLU A 441 29.56 -13.08 -19.53
C GLU A 441 30.08 -12.83 -18.10
N GLU A 442 30.91 -11.80 -17.91
CA GLU A 442 31.46 -11.41 -16.60
C GLU A 442 30.67 -10.30 -15.88
N GLU A 443 29.70 -9.66 -16.55
CA GLU A 443 28.90 -8.60 -15.94
C GLU A 443 27.89 -9.18 -14.94
N THR A 444 27.59 -8.40 -13.90
CA THR A 444 26.58 -8.74 -12.90
C THR A 444 25.50 -7.67 -12.81
N LEU A 445 24.27 -8.12 -12.52
CA LEU A 445 23.12 -7.25 -12.24
C LEU A 445 22.40 -7.74 -10.99
N THR A 446 22.24 -6.86 -10.02
CA THR A 446 21.41 -7.08 -8.84
C THR A 446 20.07 -6.36 -9.00
N ILE A 447 18.97 -7.10 -8.99
CA ILE A 447 17.61 -6.57 -9.02
C ILE A 447 17.10 -6.50 -7.59
N CYS A 448 16.83 -5.28 -7.12
CA CYS A 448 16.11 -4.99 -5.90
C CYS A 448 14.63 -4.72 -6.24
N GLY A 449 13.72 -5.16 -5.37
CA GLY A 449 12.33 -4.72 -5.39
C GLY A 449 12.12 -3.44 -4.59
N ASP A 450 10.92 -3.32 -4.03
CA ASP A 450 10.43 -2.18 -3.26
C ASP A 450 11.39 -1.82 -2.10
N ILE A 451 11.61 -0.53 -1.88
CA ILE A 451 12.48 0.02 -0.82
C ILE A 451 11.69 0.90 0.16
N HIS A 452 10.63 1.58 -0.31
CA HIS A 452 9.67 2.32 0.54
C HIS A 452 10.31 3.18 1.64
N GLY A 453 11.26 4.03 1.29
CA GLY A 453 11.90 4.95 2.24
C GLY A 453 12.69 4.28 3.38
N GLN A 454 13.00 2.98 3.30
CA GLN A 454 13.87 2.28 4.26
C GLN A 454 15.36 2.50 3.93
N PHE A 455 15.83 3.74 4.09
CA PHE A 455 17.18 4.16 3.72
C PHE A 455 18.30 3.32 4.36
N TYR A 456 18.16 2.95 5.63
CA TYR A 456 19.20 2.20 6.34
C TYR A 456 19.30 0.75 5.85
N ASP A 457 18.20 0.14 5.42
CA ASP A 457 18.19 -1.17 4.79
C ASP A 457 18.75 -1.13 3.36
N LEU A 458 18.50 -0.04 2.61
CA LEU A 458 19.18 0.22 1.34
C LEU A 458 20.71 0.30 1.51
N LEU A 459 21.20 0.95 2.58
CA LEU A 459 22.64 0.92 2.92
C LEU A 459 23.12 -0.47 3.36
N ASN A 460 22.26 -1.30 3.97
CA ASN A 460 22.58 -2.69 4.28
C ASN A 460 22.74 -3.53 2.99
N ILE A 461 21.91 -3.31 1.96
CA ILE A 461 22.11 -3.93 0.63
C ILE A 461 23.49 -3.53 0.07
N MET A 462 23.86 -2.24 0.14
CA MET A 462 25.18 -1.77 -0.32
C MET A 462 26.35 -2.34 0.50
N LYS A 463 26.12 -2.69 1.77
CA LYS A 463 27.10 -3.37 2.62
C LYS A 463 27.24 -4.86 2.28
N ILE A 464 26.15 -5.53 1.89
CA ILE A 464 26.13 -6.96 1.57
C ILE A 464 26.66 -7.21 0.14
N ASN A 465 26.18 -6.46 -0.85
CA ASN A 465 26.48 -6.68 -2.27
C ASN A 465 27.39 -5.60 -2.89
N GLY A 466 27.90 -4.66 -2.09
CA GLY A 466 28.76 -3.57 -2.54
C GLY A 466 27.97 -2.42 -3.20
N TYR A 467 28.58 -1.24 -3.27
CA TYR A 467 28.00 -0.10 -3.97
C TYR A 467 27.95 -0.34 -5.50
N PRO A 468 27.10 0.41 -6.24
CA PRO A 468 27.11 0.37 -7.69
C PRO A 468 28.48 0.76 -8.26
N SER A 469 28.86 0.13 -9.36
CA SER A 469 30.07 0.43 -10.12
C SER A 469 29.95 -0.10 -11.55
N GLU A 470 30.95 0.15 -12.40
CA GLU A 470 31.02 -0.40 -13.77
C GLU A 470 30.90 -1.94 -13.83
N ASN A 471 31.30 -2.64 -12.77
CA ASN A 471 31.25 -4.11 -12.66
C ASN A 471 30.14 -4.64 -11.72
N ASN A 472 29.36 -3.75 -11.09
CA ASN A 472 28.30 -4.10 -10.12
C ASN A 472 27.05 -3.28 -10.43
N SER A 473 26.24 -3.78 -11.37
CA SER A 473 25.04 -3.09 -11.85
C SER A 473 23.85 -3.38 -10.94
N TYR A 474 22.93 -2.42 -10.84
CA TYR A 474 21.71 -2.52 -10.05
C TYR A 474 20.48 -2.13 -10.87
N LEU A 475 19.36 -2.83 -10.68
CA LEU A 475 18.04 -2.40 -11.08
C LEU A 475 17.16 -2.31 -9.83
N PHE A 476 16.65 -1.12 -9.53
CA PHE A 476 15.65 -0.92 -8.46
C PHE A 476 14.26 -0.88 -9.11
N ASN A 477 13.44 -1.87 -8.77
CA ASN A 477 12.23 -2.18 -9.52
C ASN A 477 10.97 -1.45 -9.00
N GLY A 478 11.04 -0.12 -8.92
CA GLY A 478 9.96 0.74 -8.44
C GLY A 478 9.81 0.80 -6.91
N ASP A 479 8.88 1.63 -6.46
CA ASP A 479 8.47 1.81 -5.05
C ASP A 479 9.64 2.15 -4.12
N PHE A 480 10.31 3.24 -4.48
CA PHE A 480 11.45 3.80 -3.75
C PHE A 480 11.01 4.60 -2.52
N VAL A 481 9.86 5.26 -2.63
CA VAL A 481 9.36 6.26 -1.68
C VAL A 481 8.06 5.80 -1.00
N ASP A 482 7.53 6.68 -0.15
CA ASP A 482 6.37 6.47 0.72
C ASP A 482 6.59 5.41 1.79
N ARG A 483 5.67 5.36 2.76
CA ARG A 483 5.63 4.43 3.91
C ARG A 483 6.76 4.67 4.91
N GLY A 484 8.01 4.40 4.55
CA GLY A 484 9.17 4.68 5.37
C GLY A 484 9.49 6.17 5.41
N SER A 485 9.97 6.63 6.56
CA SER A 485 10.16 8.07 6.85
C SER A 485 11.52 8.65 6.40
N PHE A 486 12.22 7.94 5.51
CA PHE A 486 13.50 8.34 4.90
C PHE A 486 13.45 8.22 3.36
N SER A 487 12.28 8.52 2.76
CA SER A 487 12.05 8.45 1.32
C SER A 487 12.91 9.47 0.54
N VAL A 488 13.17 10.63 1.13
CA VAL A 488 14.04 11.67 0.56
C VAL A 488 15.48 11.21 0.46
N GLU A 489 15.98 10.49 1.47
CA GLU A 489 17.35 9.96 1.48
C GLU A 489 17.51 8.82 0.46
N VAL A 490 16.52 7.91 0.38
CA VAL A 490 16.47 6.85 -0.65
C VAL A 490 16.52 7.45 -2.05
N ILE A 491 15.63 8.39 -2.39
CA ILE A 491 15.57 8.91 -3.76
C ILE A 491 16.80 9.76 -4.13
N ILE A 492 17.39 10.49 -3.17
CA ILE A 492 18.67 11.19 -3.38
C ILE A 492 19.80 10.19 -3.69
N PHE A 493 19.89 9.09 -2.93
CA PHE A 493 20.87 8.03 -3.22
C PHE A 493 20.67 7.45 -4.62
N LEU A 494 19.46 7.02 -4.95
CA LEU A 494 19.15 6.38 -6.24
C LEU A 494 19.42 7.32 -7.42
N TYR A 495 19.09 8.60 -7.29
CA TYR A 495 19.30 9.60 -8.33
C TYR A 495 20.79 9.94 -8.51
N LEU A 496 21.56 10.08 -7.43
CA LEU A 496 23.00 10.25 -7.52
C LEU A 496 23.69 9.00 -8.08
N ALA A 497 23.32 7.81 -7.63
CA ALA A 497 23.83 6.55 -8.17
C ALA A 497 23.53 6.43 -9.67
N LYS A 498 22.33 6.84 -10.12
CA LYS A 498 21.95 6.88 -11.54
C LYS A 498 22.74 7.90 -12.36
N LEU A 499 23.11 9.05 -11.78
CA LEU A 499 23.94 10.04 -12.46
C LEU A 499 25.42 9.64 -12.53
N THR A 500 25.94 9.04 -11.45
CA THR A 500 27.34 8.57 -11.38
C THR A 500 27.57 7.34 -12.26
N PHE A 501 26.60 6.42 -12.31
CA PHE A 501 26.71 5.16 -13.07
C PHE A 501 25.52 4.99 -14.04
N PRO A 502 25.42 5.84 -15.08
CA PRO A 502 24.24 5.92 -15.96
C PRO A 502 23.94 4.62 -16.72
N ASN A 503 24.96 3.78 -16.97
CA ASN A 503 24.83 2.52 -17.69
C ASN A 503 24.65 1.30 -16.78
N ASN A 504 24.91 1.42 -15.47
CA ASN A 504 24.90 0.31 -14.52
C ASN A 504 23.81 0.42 -13.45
N VAL A 505 23.29 1.62 -13.19
CA VAL A 505 22.13 1.82 -12.30
C VAL A 505 20.89 2.02 -13.14
N HIS A 506 19.86 1.23 -12.87
CA HIS A 506 18.59 1.18 -13.59
C HIS A 506 17.44 1.36 -12.60
N LEU A 507 16.40 2.06 -13.04
CA LEU A 507 15.24 2.41 -12.23
C LEU A 507 14.00 2.14 -13.09
N THR A 508 13.02 1.38 -12.60
CA THR A 508 11.66 1.37 -13.16
C THR A 508 10.74 2.24 -12.31
N ARG A 509 9.60 2.65 -12.88
CA ARG A 509 8.52 3.28 -12.12
C ARG A 509 7.73 2.19 -11.37
N GLY A 510 7.47 2.40 -10.09
CA GLY A 510 6.45 1.68 -9.32
C GLY A 510 5.16 2.49 -9.21
N ASN A 511 4.16 1.96 -8.50
CA ASN A 511 2.91 2.70 -8.27
C ASN A 511 3.08 3.83 -7.25
N HIS A 512 4.06 3.74 -6.34
CA HIS A 512 4.38 4.80 -5.39
C HIS A 512 5.19 5.95 -6.00
N GLU A 513 5.72 5.83 -7.23
CA GLU A 513 6.22 6.99 -7.99
C GLU A 513 5.06 7.73 -8.71
N THR A 514 3.98 8.06 -7.97
CA THR A 514 2.78 8.77 -8.48
C THR A 514 2.24 9.81 -7.50
N ASP A 515 1.65 10.89 -8.05
CA ASP A 515 1.12 12.03 -7.31
C ASP A 515 0.03 11.62 -6.31
N ASN A 516 -0.77 10.61 -6.67
CA ASN A 516 -1.85 10.12 -5.80
C ASN A 516 -1.29 9.32 -4.62
N MET A 517 -0.27 8.50 -4.78
CA MET A 517 0.31 7.74 -3.67
C MET A 517 1.09 8.66 -2.72
N ASN A 518 1.92 9.56 -3.27
CA ASN A 518 2.78 10.44 -2.49
C ASN A 518 2.01 11.41 -1.57
N LYS A 519 0.80 11.84 -1.97
CA LYS A 519 -0.13 12.63 -1.15
C LYS A 519 -0.68 11.87 0.06
N LEU A 520 -0.73 10.55 0.01
CA LEU A 520 -1.36 9.70 1.02
C LEU A 520 -0.34 9.10 1.97
N TYR A 521 0.71 8.49 1.41
CA TYR A 521 1.57 7.53 2.10
C TYR A 521 2.91 8.11 2.59
N GLY A 522 3.20 9.38 2.33
CA GLY A 522 4.13 10.18 3.13
C GLY A 522 5.11 11.05 2.36
N PHE A 523 5.45 10.76 1.11
CA PHE A 523 6.53 11.44 0.40
C PHE A 523 6.27 12.94 0.19
N LEU A 524 5.02 13.35 -0.07
CA LEU A 524 4.65 14.78 -0.09
C LEU A 524 4.90 15.44 1.27
N GLY A 525 4.44 14.83 2.36
CA GLY A 525 4.60 15.36 3.71
C GLY A 525 6.06 15.43 4.14
N GLU A 526 6.86 14.44 3.75
CA GLU A 526 8.29 14.39 4.04
C GLU A 526 9.05 15.48 3.27
N LEU A 527 8.70 15.73 2.01
CA LEU A 527 9.25 16.84 1.23
C LEU A 527 8.80 18.21 1.73
N GLN A 528 7.59 18.33 2.28
CA GLN A 528 7.11 19.57 2.92
C GLN A 528 7.84 19.85 4.24
N ASP A 529 8.11 18.84 5.06
CA ASP A 529 8.88 18.95 6.32
C ASP A 529 10.37 19.22 6.06
N LYS A 530 10.98 18.49 5.12
CA LYS A 530 12.40 18.63 4.80
C LYS A 530 12.69 19.85 3.92
N TYR A 531 11.78 20.28 3.04
CA TYR A 531 12.01 21.39 2.11
C TYR A 531 10.79 22.31 1.95
N ASP A 532 9.97 22.07 0.91
CA ASP A 532 8.71 22.74 0.61
C ASP A 532 7.93 21.97 -0.48
N GLU A 533 6.66 22.29 -0.63
CA GLU A 533 5.73 21.65 -1.57
C GLU A 533 6.22 21.67 -3.04
N LYS A 534 6.98 22.68 -3.46
CA LYS A 534 7.51 22.75 -4.83
C LYS A 534 8.52 21.65 -5.14
N MET A 535 9.16 21.06 -4.12
CA MET A 535 10.01 19.88 -4.31
C MET A 535 9.20 18.66 -4.76
N HIS A 536 7.98 18.47 -4.24
CA HIS A 536 7.12 17.37 -4.69
C HIS A 536 6.79 17.50 -6.17
N VAL A 537 6.44 18.70 -6.63
CA VAL A 537 6.18 18.95 -8.07
C VAL A 537 7.40 18.60 -8.93
N LEU A 538 8.61 18.91 -8.46
CA LEU A 538 9.85 18.59 -9.18
C LEU A 538 10.15 17.07 -9.20
N PHE A 539 9.92 16.36 -8.09
CA PHE A 539 10.09 14.90 -8.05
C PHE A 539 9.02 14.18 -8.88
N SER A 540 7.76 14.60 -8.77
CA SER A 540 6.64 14.15 -9.61
C SER A 540 6.93 14.30 -11.10
N ASP A 541 7.44 15.48 -11.52
CA ASP A 541 7.93 15.72 -12.88
C ASP A 541 9.04 14.73 -13.29
N SER A 542 9.90 14.28 -12.36
CA SER A 542 10.95 13.29 -12.65
C SER A 542 10.44 11.84 -12.73
N PHE A 543 9.51 11.46 -11.86
CA PHE A 543 8.89 10.12 -11.83
C PHE A 543 8.17 9.79 -13.13
N LYS A 544 7.57 10.80 -13.77
CA LYS A 544 6.92 10.69 -15.09
C LYS A 544 7.88 10.27 -16.22
N PHE A 545 9.20 10.39 -16.06
CA PHE A 545 10.19 9.95 -17.06
C PHE A 545 10.81 8.58 -16.78
N LEU A 546 10.58 7.96 -15.62
CA LEU A 546 11.08 6.61 -15.30
C LEU A 546 10.55 5.57 -16.32
N PRO A 547 11.41 4.67 -16.87
CA PRO A 547 10.96 3.53 -17.66
C PRO A 547 9.92 2.66 -16.93
N LEU A 548 9.03 2.01 -17.68
CA LEU A 548 7.97 1.18 -17.09
C LEU A 548 8.36 -0.30 -16.97
N ALA A 549 9.29 -0.76 -17.82
CA ALA A 549 9.75 -2.14 -17.82
C ALA A 549 11.14 -2.28 -18.44
N TYR A 550 11.79 -3.42 -18.19
CA TYR A 550 13.04 -3.84 -18.82
C TYR A 550 12.89 -5.23 -19.45
N VAL A 551 13.69 -5.50 -20.47
CA VAL A 551 13.95 -6.86 -20.97
C VAL A 551 15.43 -7.18 -20.79
N LEU A 552 15.72 -8.07 -19.86
CA LEU A 552 17.07 -8.57 -19.57
C LEU A 552 17.39 -9.79 -20.45
N ASN A 553 18.57 -9.77 -21.07
CA ASN A 553 19.13 -10.86 -21.89
C ASN A 553 18.16 -11.36 -22.99
N LYS A 554 17.31 -10.46 -23.52
CA LYS A 554 16.25 -10.74 -24.51
C LYS A 554 15.18 -11.77 -24.08
N SER A 555 15.20 -12.22 -22.82
CA SER A 555 14.43 -13.40 -22.38
C SER A 555 13.68 -13.19 -21.06
N ILE A 556 14.09 -12.22 -20.24
CA ILE A 556 13.53 -11.99 -18.90
C ILE A 556 12.84 -10.62 -18.90
N PHE A 557 11.54 -10.58 -18.68
CA PHE A 557 10.78 -9.33 -18.58
C PHE A 557 10.69 -8.88 -17.13
N ILE A 558 10.93 -7.59 -16.89
CA ILE A 558 11.00 -7.00 -15.56
C ILE A 558 10.06 -5.78 -15.52
N CYS A 559 9.12 -5.76 -14.58
CA CYS A 559 8.20 -4.65 -14.33
C CYS A 559 7.88 -4.59 -12.84
N HIS A 560 7.40 -3.46 -12.32
CA HIS A 560 7.06 -3.37 -10.89
C HIS A 560 5.83 -4.22 -10.53
N GLY A 561 4.69 -3.94 -11.17
CA GLY A 561 3.40 -4.61 -10.99
C GLY A 561 3.33 -5.96 -11.70
N GLY A 562 2.75 -6.02 -12.91
CA GLY A 562 2.57 -7.31 -13.57
C GLY A 562 2.04 -7.24 -15.00
N ILE A 563 1.46 -8.35 -15.46
CA ILE A 563 1.04 -8.49 -16.86
C ILE A 563 -0.18 -7.60 -17.17
N PRO A 564 -0.16 -6.85 -18.29
CA PRO A 564 -1.31 -6.08 -18.77
C PRO A 564 -2.56 -6.92 -19.06
N SER A 565 -3.72 -6.41 -18.62
CA SER A 565 -5.04 -7.05 -18.76
C SER A 565 -5.52 -7.21 -20.20
N LYS A 566 -4.98 -6.40 -21.12
CA LYS A 566 -5.08 -6.61 -22.56
C LYS A 566 -4.25 -7.86 -22.91
N ALA A 567 -4.88 -9.02 -22.91
CA ALA A 567 -4.25 -10.34 -23.13
C ALA A 567 -3.33 -10.43 -24.37
N ASP A 568 -3.57 -9.60 -25.38
CA ASP A 568 -2.78 -9.52 -26.61
C ASP A 568 -1.56 -8.60 -26.55
N THR A 569 -1.23 -8.00 -25.40
CA THR A 569 -0.13 -7.03 -25.27
C THR A 569 1.22 -7.63 -25.64
N THR A 570 1.93 -6.92 -26.52
CA THR A 570 3.29 -7.21 -26.94
C THR A 570 4.31 -6.26 -26.29
N LEU A 571 5.60 -6.58 -26.36
CA LEU A 571 6.66 -5.65 -25.99
C LEU A 571 6.58 -4.33 -26.78
N GLN A 572 6.16 -4.38 -28.05
CA GLN A 572 5.98 -3.20 -28.90
C GLN A 572 4.82 -2.31 -28.41
N ASP A 573 3.73 -2.89 -27.89
CA ASP A 573 2.66 -2.10 -27.23
C ASP A 573 3.19 -1.33 -26.01
N ILE A 574 4.14 -1.93 -25.27
CA ILE A 574 4.75 -1.33 -24.07
C ILE A 574 5.75 -0.22 -24.45
N GLU A 575 6.57 -0.44 -25.47
CA GLU A 575 7.48 0.58 -26.03
C GLU A 575 6.76 1.87 -26.43
N GLN A 576 5.57 1.74 -27.03
CA GLN A 576 4.78 2.87 -27.54
C GLN A 576 4.02 3.65 -26.45
N ILE A 577 4.09 3.24 -25.18
CA ILE A 577 3.42 3.97 -24.09
C ILE A 577 4.06 5.34 -23.90
N TYR A 578 3.26 6.40 -24.07
CA TYR A 578 3.58 7.75 -23.62
C TYR A 578 3.54 7.81 -22.09
N ARG A 579 4.69 7.54 -21.45
CA ARG A 579 4.82 7.41 -19.99
C ARG A 579 4.88 8.72 -19.21
N ASN A 580 5.15 9.85 -19.89
CA ASN A 580 5.29 11.18 -19.29
C ASN A 580 3.93 11.80 -18.88
N ARG A 581 3.27 11.14 -17.92
CA ARG A 581 1.99 11.51 -17.32
C ARG A 581 1.76 10.67 -16.05
N GLU A 582 0.71 10.97 -15.31
CA GLU A 582 0.20 10.03 -14.30
C GLU A 582 -0.48 8.83 -14.95
N PRO A 583 -0.45 7.63 -14.33
CA PRO A 583 -1.23 6.50 -14.79
C PRO A 583 -2.73 6.83 -14.74
N LEU A 584 -3.49 6.24 -15.66
CA LEU A 584 -4.94 6.38 -15.68
C LEU A 584 -5.59 5.33 -14.76
N ASP A 585 -6.90 5.42 -14.55
CA ASP A 585 -7.67 4.42 -13.79
C ASP A 585 -7.62 3.00 -14.40
N SER A 586 -7.18 2.86 -15.67
CA SER A 586 -7.01 1.58 -16.36
C SER A 586 -6.07 1.67 -17.58
N GLY A 587 -5.57 0.52 -18.03
CA GLY A 587 -4.79 0.36 -19.25
C GLY A 587 -3.36 -0.14 -19.00
N ILE A 588 -2.60 -0.40 -20.07
CA ILE A 588 -1.30 -1.10 -20.02
C ILE A 588 -0.33 -0.47 -19.00
N MET A 589 -0.20 0.86 -18.99
CA MET A 589 0.64 1.59 -18.03
C MET A 589 0.21 1.36 -16.57
N THR A 590 -1.10 1.29 -16.31
CA THR A 590 -1.64 1.08 -14.96
C THR A 590 -1.41 -0.36 -14.53
N ASP A 591 -1.69 -1.32 -15.41
CA ASP A 591 -1.53 -2.75 -15.11
C ASP A 591 -0.05 -3.13 -14.87
N LEU A 592 0.90 -2.53 -15.61
CA LEU A 592 2.35 -2.68 -15.37
C LEU A 592 2.80 -2.21 -13.98
N LEU A 593 2.01 -1.37 -13.30
CA LEU A 593 2.31 -0.83 -11.98
C LEU A 593 1.46 -1.46 -10.86
N TRP A 594 0.32 -2.09 -11.18
CA TRP A 594 -0.70 -2.48 -10.19
C TRP A 594 -1.19 -3.94 -10.27
N SER A 595 -0.84 -4.70 -11.31
CA SER A 595 -1.32 -6.07 -11.47
C SER A 595 -0.53 -7.07 -10.63
N ASP A 596 -1.22 -8.06 -10.05
CA ASP A 596 -0.65 -9.12 -9.20
C ASP A 596 -0.83 -10.52 -9.82
N PRO A 597 0.10 -11.47 -9.59
CA PRO A 597 -0.15 -12.87 -9.94
C PRO A 597 -1.31 -13.47 -9.12
N ASN A 598 -1.94 -14.50 -9.68
CA ASN A 598 -2.97 -15.31 -9.02
C ASN A 598 -2.77 -16.81 -9.32
N GLU A 599 -3.31 -17.68 -8.46
CA GLU A 599 -3.27 -19.14 -8.67
C GLU A 599 -4.28 -19.62 -9.71
N ASP A 600 -5.52 -19.08 -9.68
CA ASP A 600 -6.54 -19.42 -10.67
C ASP A 600 -6.25 -18.82 -12.03
N LYS A 601 -6.71 -19.52 -13.07
CA LYS A 601 -6.61 -19.14 -14.48
C LYS A 601 -7.35 -17.86 -14.85
N GLY A 602 -6.86 -17.22 -15.91
CA GLY A 602 -7.44 -16.03 -16.53
C GLY A 602 -7.13 -14.74 -15.77
N PHE A 603 -7.81 -13.65 -16.17
CA PHE A 603 -7.78 -12.39 -15.42
C PHE A 603 -8.94 -12.33 -14.43
N LYS A 604 -8.66 -11.82 -13.22
CA LYS A 604 -9.66 -11.49 -12.19
C LYS A 604 -9.54 -10.01 -11.79
N PRO A 605 -10.61 -9.39 -11.23
CA PRO A 605 -10.51 -8.07 -10.64
C PRO A 605 -9.42 -8.05 -9.55
N SER A 606 -8.53 -7.06 -9.59
CA SER A 606 -7.43 -6.98 -8.61
C SER A 606 -7.96 -6.87 -7.18
N LYS A 607 -7.28 -7.56 -6.25
CA LYS A 607 -7.50 -7.37 -4.81
C LYS A 607 -7.20 -5.95 -4.36
N ARG A 608 -6.54 -5.11 -5.16
CA ARG A 608 -6.26 -3.69 -4.86
C ARG A 608 -7.35 -2.73 -5.36
N GLY A 609 -8.36 -3.22 -6.07
CA GLY A 609 -9.41 -2.37 -6.66
C GLY A 609 -8.96 -1.54 -7.88
N ILE A 610 -7.70 -1.62 -8.27
CA ILE A 610 -7.09 -1.06 -9.49
C ILE A 610 -6.17 -2.12 -10.12
N GLY A 611 -6.06 -2.14 -11.44
CA GLY A 611 -5.39 -3.23 -12.18
C GLY A 611 -6.16 -4.55 -12.11
N PHE A 612 -5.48 -5.65 -12.43
CA PHE A 612 -6.05 -7.00 -12.47
C PHE A 612 -5.14 -8.00 -11.76
N SER A 613 -5.69 -9.14 -11.34
CA SER A 613 -4.84 -10.29 -11.04
C SER A 613 -4.87 -11.31 -12.19
N PHE A 614 -3.76 -12.03 -12.39
CA PHE A 614 -3.56 -12.87 -13.59
C PHE A 614 -3.05 -14.28 -13.26
N GLY A 615 -3.68 -15.29 -13.84
CA GLY A 615 -3.32 -16.70 -13.69
C GLY A 615 -2.07 -17.13 -14.47
N THR A 616 -1.57 -18.32 -14.15
CA THR A 616 -0.41 -18.95 -14.81
C THR A 616 -0.58 -19.07 -16.34
N ASP A 617 -1.80 -19.29 -16.83
CA ASP A 617 -2.11 -19.37 -18.26
C ASP A 617 -1.92 -18.03 -19.00
N ILE A 618 -2.18 -16.91 -18.33
CA ILE A 618 -1.88 -15.58 -18.84
C ILE A 618 -0.36 -15.38 -18.95
N THR A 619 0.39 -15.81 -17.92
CA THR A 619 1.86 -15.74 -17.89
C THR A 619 2.50 -16.60 -18.98
N GLU A 620 2.08 -17.86 -19.12
CA GLU A 620 2.50 -18.74 -20.20
C GLU A 620 2.25 -18.12 -21.58
N ASN A 621 1.07 -17.53 -21.80
CA ASN A 621 0.72 -16.90 -23.07
C ASN A 621 1.54 -15.64 -23.34
N PHE A 622 1.71 -14.75 -22.36
CA PHE A 622 2.50 -13.52 -22.50
C PHE A 622 3.97 -13.82 -22.80
N LEU A 623 4.56 -14.77 -22.06
CA LEU A 623 5.95 -15.20 -22.26
C LEU A 623 6.13 -15.81 -23.66
N LYS A 624 5.27 -16.76 -24.03
CA LYS A 624 5.31 -17.41 -25.36
C LYS A 624 5.13 -16.39 -26.50
N LYS A 625 4.18 -15.46 -26.39
CA LYS A 625 3.87 -14.46 -27.42
C LYS A 625 5.04 -13.50 -27.67
N ASN A 626 5.80 -13.17 -26.62
CA ASN A 626 6.90 -12.23 -26.68
C ASN A 626 8.29 -12.89 -26.76
N ASN A 627 8.34 -14.22 -26.91
CA ASN A 627 9.59 -15.02 -26.92
C ASN A 627 10.46 -14.79 -25.68
N LEU A 628 9.83 -14.84 -24.51
CA LEU A 628 10.43 -14.68 -23.19
C LEU A 628 10.33 -16.00 -22.40
N SER A 629 11.17 -16.13 -21.36
CA SER A 629 11.24 -17.30 -20.47
C SER A 629 10.83 -17.04 -19.03
N LEU A 630 10.87 -15.78 -18.56
CA LEU A 630 10.68 -15.44 -17.15
C LEU A 630 10.12 -14.02 -16.97
N ILE A 631 9.30 -13.83 -15.93
CA ILE A 631 8.89 -12.52 -15.40
C ILE A 631 9.54 -12.30 -14.03
N ILE A 632 10.04 -11.09 -13.79
CA ILE A 632 10.46 -10.61 -12.47
C ILE A 632 9.63 -9.38 -12.12
N ARG A 633 9.08 -9.36 -10.91
CA ARG A 633 8.26 -8.26 -10.41
C ARG A 633 8.42 -8.04 -8.91
N SER A 634 7.79 -7.01 -8.37
CA SER A 634 7.95 -6.60 -6.96
C SER A 634 6.58 -6.39 -6.30
N HIS A 635 6.23 -5.21 -5.77
CA HIS A 635 4.86 -4.76 -5.43
C HIS A 635 4.09 -5.55 -4.33
N GLU A 636 4.54 -6.75 -3.95
CA GLU A 636 3.96 -7.58 -2.89
C GLU A 636 5.03 -8.00 -1.90
N VAL A 637 4.78 -7.73 -0.63
CA VAL A 637 5.55 -8.26 0.50
C VAL A 637 5.58 -9.78 0.45
N ARG A 638 6.74 -10.38 0.65
CA ARG A 638 6.93 -11.83 0.78
C ARG A 638 7.76 -12.13 2.02
N ASP A 639 7.38 -13.14 2.80
CA ASP A 639 7.96 -13.42 4.13
C ASP A 639 9.49 -13.64 4.08
N GLU A 640 9.98 -14.33 3.03
CA GLU A 640 11.40 -14.57 2.79
C GLU A 640 12.05 -13.49 1.88
N GLY A 641 11.36 -12.37 1.64
CA GLY A 641 11.79 -11.30 0.73
C GLY A 641 11.63 -11.62 -0.76
N TYR A 642 11.35 -12.87 -1.12
CA TYR A 642 11.03 -13.28 -2.49
C TYR A 642 10.11 -14.49 -2.54
N SER A 643 9.50 -14.74 -3.70
CA SER A 643 8.79 -15.98 -4.01
C SER A 643 8.99 -16.39 -5.47
N ILE A 644 8.98 -17.70 -5.71
CA ILE A 644 8.99 -18.32 -7.03
C ILE A 644 7.59 -18.87 -7.28
N GLU A 645 6.92 -18.36 -8.30
CA GLU A 645 5.48 -18.52 -8.51
C GLU A 645 5.19 -19.05 -9.93
N GLN A 646 3.93 -19.46 -10.16
CA GLN A 646 3.40 -19.83 -11.47
C GLN A 646 4.32 -20.81 -12.23
N ASN A 647 4.60 -21.96 -11.59
CA ASN A 647 5.48 -23.02 -12.10
C ASN A 647 6.94 -22.58 -12.35
N GLY A 648 7.41 -21.51 -11.71
CA GLY A 648 8.76 -20.98 -11.88
C GLY A 648 8.91 -20.00 -13.05
N LEU A 649 7.78 -19.56 -13.65
CA LEU A 649 7.74 -18.56 -14.71
C LEU A 649 7.73 -17.12 -14.19
N LEU A 650 7.46 -16.92 -12.90
CA LEU A 650 7.40 -15.61 -12.27
C LEU A 650 8.19 -15.60 -10.95
N TYR A 651 8.97 -14.55 -10.73
CA TYR A 651 9.63 -14.26 -9.46
C TYR A 651 9.08 -12.93 -8.91
N THR A 652 8.64 -12.93 -7.66
CA THR A 652 8.37 -11.71 -6.89
C THR A 652 9.56 -11.44 -5.98
N VAL A 653 10.11 -10.22 -5.98
CA VAL A 653 11.19 -9.78 -5.07
C VAL A 653 10.81 -8.49 -4.36
N PHE A 654 11.09 -8.42 -3.06
CA PHE A 654 10.74 -7.32 -2.16
C PHE A 654 11.95 -7.00 -1.27
N SER A 655 12.42 -5.75 -1.29
CA SER A 655 13.71 -5.36 -0.70
C SER A 655 13.59 -4.51 0.57
N ALA A 656 12.39 -4.37 1.13
CA ALA A 656 12.12 -3.71 2.41
C ALA A 656 11.86 -4.76 3.53
N PRO A 657 12.89 -5.14 4.31
CA PRO A 657 12.73 -6.07 5.45
C PRO A 657 11.93 -5.41 6.60
N ASN A 658 11.25 -6.21 7.41
CA ASN A 658 10.34 -5.77 8.48
C ASN A 658 9.46 -4.58 8.06
N TYR A 659 8.78 -4.72 6.92
CA TYR A 659 8.10 -3.61 6.25
C TYR A 659 7.15 -2.85 7.18
N CYS A 660 7.23 -1.51 7.09
CA CYS A 660 6.50 -0.57 7.96
C CYS A 660 6.71 -0.79 9.47
N ASP A 661 7.86 -1.34 9.88
CA ASP A 661 8.24 -1.67 11.26
C ASP A 661 7.39 -2.78 11.92
N ILE A 662 6.50 -3.44 11.16
CA ILE A 662 5.47 -4.35 11.70
C ILE A 662 5.40 -5.73 11.03
N MET A 663 5.76 -5.85 9.76
CA MET A 663 5.49 -7.07 8.98
C MET A 663 6.44 -8.23 9.27
N LYS A 664 7.64 -7.97 9.83
CA LYS A 664 8.67 -8.98 10.18
C LYS A 664 9.13 -9.89 9.04
N ASN A 665 8.83 -9.56 7.79
CA ASN A 665 9.36 -10.21 6.61
C ASN A 665 10.87 -9.96 6.46
N LYS A 666 11.58 -10.86 5.77
CA LYS A 666 12.92 -10.57 5.24
C LYS A 666 12.82 -9.67 4.00
N GLY A 667 13.92 -9.03 3.65
CA GLY A 667 14.15 -8.45 2.34
C GLY A 667 14.96 -9.42 1.48
N ALA A 668 14.87 -9.30 0.16
CA ALA A 668 15.77 -10.01 -0.75
C ALA A 668 16.17 -9.15 -1.95
N PHE A 669 17.21 -9.58 -2.65
CA PHE A 669 17.56 -9.11 -3.99
C PHE A 669 17.96 -10.31 -4.87
N LEU A 670 17.77 -10.17 -6.18
CA LEU A 670 18.03 -11.20 -7.18
C LEU A 670 19.32 -10.86 -7.94
N LYS A 671 20.31 -11.76 -7.93
CA LYS A 671 21.61 -11.54 -8.57
C LYS A 671 21.76 -12.38 -9.83
N PHE A 672 22.02 -11.71 -10.95
CA PHE A 672 22.37 -12.31 -12.23
C PHE A 672 23.86 -12.14 -12.51
N LYS A 673 24.48 -13.15 -13.14
CA LYS A 673 25.76 -13.05 -13.82
C LYS A 673 25.57 -13.45 -15.29
N GLY A 674 26.08 -12.62 -16.20
CA GLY A 674 26.03 -12.84 -17.65
C GLY A 674 24.66 -13.25 -18.17
N ASN A 675 24.63 -14.28 -19.01
CA ASN A 675 23.42 -14.78 -19.66
C ASN A 675 22.58 -15.77 -18.82
N SER A 676 22.78 -15.82 -17.49
CA SER A 676 22.04 -16.76 -16.63
C SER A 676 20.52 -16.61 -16.79
N SER A 677 19.83 -17.74 -16.96
CA SER A 677 18.37 -17.81 -17.09
C SER A 677 17.63 -17.74 -15.75
N LYS A 678 18.36 -17.83 -14.62
CA LYS A 678 17.82 -17.75 -13.26
C LYS A 678 18.73 -16.92 -12.34
N PRO A 679 18.16 -16.19 -11.37
CA PRO A 679 18.94 -15.46 -10.38
C PRO A 679 19.41 -16.36 -9.22
N GLU A 680 20.52 -15.97 -8.61
CA GLU A 680 20.79 -16.26 -7.20
C GLU A 680 19.89 -15.36 -6.35
N CYS A 681 19.16 -15.94 -5.38
CA CYS A 681 18.27 -15.19 -4.50
C CYS A 681 18.95 -14.96 -3.14
N VAL A 682 19.25 -13.70 -2.80
CA VAL A 682 19.98 -13.35 -1.57
C VAL A 682 19.04 -12.63 -0.61
N THR A 683 18.83 -13.23 0.57
CA THR A 683 17.94 -12.71 1.62
C THR A 683 18.70 -11.97 2.71
N PHE A 684 18.08 -10.96 3.32
CA PHE A 684 18.61 -10.19 4.45
C PHE A 684 17.50 -9.76 5.42
N THR A 685 17.89 -9.44 6.65
CA THR A 685 16.98 -8.88 7.67
C THR A 685 17.17 -7.38 7.82
N GLU A 686 16.24 -6.75 8.53
CA GLU A 686 16.24 -5.32 8.83
C GLU A 686 17.44 -4.89 9.68
N VAL A 687 17.82 -3.62 9.55
CA VAL A 687 18.81 -2.96 10.41
C VAL A 687 18.20 -1.83 11.22
N LYS A 688 18.86 -1.46 12.32
CA LYS A 688 18.43 -0.34 13.15
C LYS A 688 18.52 0.98 12.38
N HIS A 689 17.42 1.72 12.37
CA HIS A 689 17.31 3.10 11.90
C HIS A 689 17.01 4.05 13.08
N PRO A 690 17.10 5.38 12.90
CA PRO A 690 16.66 6.35 13.90
C PRO A 690 15.18 6.20 14.24
N ASN A 691 14.80 6.58 15.47
CA ASN A 691 13.43 6.45 15.98
C ASN A 691 12.46 7.47 15.35
N VAL A 692 12.16 7.26 14.07
CA VAL A 692 11.21 8.01 13.26
C VAL A 692 10.24 6.96 12.70
N PRO A 693 9.00 6.85 13.22
CA PRO A 693 8.12 5.74 12.87
C PRO A 693 7.73 5.79 11.39
N SER A 694 7.46 4.63 10.81
CA SER A 694 6.78 4.53 9.51
C SER A 694 5.46 5.33 9.49
N LEU A 695 5.12 5.88 8.32
CA LEU A 695 3.95 6.73 8.08
C LEU A 695 3.90 8.05 8.89
N LYS A 696 4.99 8.50 9.53
CA LYS A 696 5.08 9.80 10.23
C LYS A 696 4.56 10.97 9.37
N TYR A 697 4.88 10.94 8.08
CA TYR A 697 4.56 11.99 7.12
C TYR A 697 3.31 11.72 6.27
N ALA A 698 2.69 10.55 6.45
CA ALA A 698 1.44 10.19 5.78
C ALA A 698 0.30 11.12 6.22
N HIS A 699 -0.62 11.43 5.32
CA HIS A 699 -1.67 12.42 5.59
C HIS A 699 -2.56 11.98 6.78
N ASN A 700 -2.80 12.88 7.75
CA ASN A 700 -3.43 12.58 9.06
C ASN A 700 -4.77 11.81 9.02
N LEU A 701 -5.48 11.85 7.88
CA LEU A 701 -6.65 10.99 7.63
C LEU A 701 -6.36 9.49 7.77
N TYR A 702 -5.17 9.05 7.36
CA TYR A 702 -4.75 7.65 7.19
C TYR A 702 -4.03 7.09 8.41
N GLN A 703 -3.27 7.93 9.13
CA GLN A 703 -2.68 7.59 10.44
C GLN A 703 -3.74 7.10 11.46
N ASN A 704 -5.02 7.43 11.23
CA ASN A 704 -6.17 7.08 12.08
C ASN A 704 -7.25 6.28 11.30
N ILE A 705 -6.85 5.34 10.43
CA ILE A 705 -7.72 4.32 9.79
C ILE A 705 -7.40 2.94 10.36
#